data_AF-A0A117UWJ6-F1
#
_entry.id   AF-A0A117UWJ6-F1
#
_cell.length_a   1.000
_cell.length_b   1.000
_cell.length_c   1.000
_cell.angle_alpha   90.00
_cell.angle_beta   90.00
_cell.angle_gamma   90.00
#
_symmetry.space_group_name_H-M   'P 1'
#
loop_
_entity.id
_entity.type
_entity.pdbx_description
1 polymer ?
#
loop_
_entity_poly.entity_id
_entity_poly.type
_entity_poly.pdbx_seq_one_letter_code
_entity_poly.pdbx_strand_id
1 'polypeptide(L)'
;MSAARSITIIDPRVGDIAAVVAGLPAGEAVFVLDDSQDGLGQIAALLAGTDGISALHIVGHGSAGALVLGNGLVDTAALAAHADDLATIGRHLAPGGDILLYGCNVAAGDAGQAFIDSFGALTHADIAASTDVTGAAALGGNWTLEAHSGAIEAHSLAFAAFHGTLDTINGDGAANVLTGTEGDDTISGFGGNDTISGLGGNDVIDGGTGADDMAGGLGDDIYYVDNAGDTITEAANAGTDLVYATASVVLSANVENATLLGSGAINLVGNALDNVLIGNSGGNLLNGGSGNDYLDGLAGADTLVGGKGDDTYVLSAVSDVVIESEFEGTDTIRAGFSYALGKNIENLVFTGTGDYAGVGNILGNVMTGNDGNNILSGEDGNDTLYGGNGTDTLIGGTSNDILDGGAGGDAMIGGTGNDTYYVDSVDDVIVEEANQGVDTVVTKFGWTLGDDFENLTLTGSDAVNGTGTAADNILIGNGADNTLLGNGGNDTLDGGAGVDTLIGGTGNDSYTVDSIGDLIVENADEGADSVTASVSYTLVDNVENLTLTGTADLSGTGNDANNVIVGNDGANTLSGLGGNDTIDGGKGADAMDGGAGNDTYIVDDAGDTVTDSAGTDTVQSSITWVLAASLENVTLTGKAAINATGNAQANVITGNDGDNVIDGGAGADTMIGGAGADTYYVDNSADKAIETAQGGGTDLVIASASFKLTDYADNLTLTGTADLSAGGNVIGNVITGNSGNNVIEGGGGKDTLDGRDGSDLYVVSNTRDGFQGEIQDTGTTGTDEVRLSYTTSGYSVFSDKDTGIERIVIGTGTGAVADSTGTAAVAVSAAKLLNAVIILGNAGSNRITGTAFGDTIDGGLGADALTGGLGDDTYYVDDAKDRVIERALQGYDTVYATVSVKLAKSVEALVLTGSADLYGTGGADNNTITGNLGNNLLDGGKGDDVLIGGAGNDRLIGGQGADTLQGGSGTDVFVFADKPVTGGPVDVIVDFNQGESDRIELDKDAFRGLGRVLGTISADQFWSGTGVTQVHDSTDRLLYDTTTGNLWYDADGYGVAAPILIIQLGTSSHPVLAYTDIALIA
;
A
#
# COMPACT_ATOMS: atom_id res chain seq x y z
N MET A 1 88.06 -8.28 -50.97
CA MET A 1 88.70 -7.04 -50.50
C MET A 1 87.60 -6.21 -49.87
N SER A 2 87.92 -5.49 -48.79
CA SER A 2 87.02 -4.82 -47.83
C SER A 2 85.63 -4.48 -48.37
N ALA A 3 84.57 -4.86 -47.64
CA ALA A 3 83.19 -4.50 -47.97
C ALA A 3 83.09 -3.00 -48.31
N ALA A 4 82.45 -2.70 -49.45
CA ALA A 4 82.14 -1.34 -49.85
C ALA A 4 81.44 -0.63 -48.68
N ARG A 5 81.98 0.51 -48.25
CA ARG A 5 81.51 1.23 -47.08
C ARG A 5 80.81 2.49 -47.58
N SER A 6 79.48 2.46 -47.56
CA SER A 6 78.61 3.59 -47.89
C SER A 6 78.26 4.37 -46.62
N ILE A 7 78.28 5.70 -46.70
CA ILE A 7 77.93 6.58 -45.58
C ILE A 7 76.91 7.61 -46.06
N THR A 8 75.83 7.76 -45.30
CA THR A 8 74.76 8.73 -45.58
C THR A 8 74.76 9.83 -44.52
N ILE A 9 74.92 11.07 -44.97
CA ILE A 9 74.85 12.28 -44.16
C ILE A 9 73.51 12.97 -44.43
N ILE A 10 72.78 13.32 -43.39
CA ILE A 10 71.47 13.97 -43.50
C ILE A 10 71.50 15.32 -42.77
N ASP A 11 71.07 16.37 -43.46
CA ASP A 11 70.84 17.67 -42.84
C ASP A 11 69.61 17.62 -41.91
N PRO A 12 69.71 18.15 -40.68
CA PRO A 12 68.63 18.10 -39.70
C PRO A 12 67.36 18.88 -40.08
N ARG A 13 67.41 19.75 -41.11
CA ARG A 13 66.22 20.46 -41.62
C ARG A 13 65.40 19.63 -42.61
N VAL A 14 65.82 18.40 -42.88
CA VAL A 14 64.97 17.40 -43.53
C VAL A 14 63.83 17.03 -42.57
N GLY A 15 62.60 17.34 -42.95
CA GLY A 15 61.38 17.35 -42.14
C GLY A 15 60.93 15.98 -41.59
N ASP A 16 61.31 14.85 -42.20
CA ASP A 16 61.11 13.51 -41.62
C ASP A 16 62.33 12.61 -41.82
N ILE A 17 63.33 12.84 -40.97
CA ILE A 17 64.58 12.07 -40.91
C ILE A 17 64.31 10.59 -40.60
N ALA A 18 63.25 10.27 -39.86
CA ALA A 18 62.96 8.89 -39.46
C ALA A 18 62.52 8.05 -40.66
N ALA A 19 61.68 8.60 -41.56
CA ALA A 19 61.29 7.96 -42.81
C ALA A 19 62.49 7.77 -43.77
N VAL A 20 63.38 8.77 -43.87
CA VAL A 20 64.61 8.65 -44.66
C VAL A 20 65.51 7.56 -44.09
N VAL A 21 65.79 7.54 -42.79
CA VAL A 21 66.63 6.50 -42.18
C VAL A 21 66.03 5.09 -42.37
N ALA A 22 64.70 4.96 -42.34
CA ALA A 22 64.02 3.67 -42.47
C ALA A 22 64.10 3.05 -43.88
N GLY A 23 64.26 3.85 -44.94
CA GLY A 23 64.34 3.35 -46.32
C GLY A 23 65.75 3.14 -46.87
N LEU A 24 66.80 3.38 -46.07
CA LEU A 24 68.18 3.12 -46.48
C LEU A 24 68.51 1.62 -46.48
N PRO A 25 69.37 1.13 -47.40
CA PRO A 25 69.80 -0.27 -47.42
C PRO A 25 70.44 -0.74 -46.10
N ALA A 26 70.13 -1.97 -45.68
CA ALA A 26 70.63 -2.52 -44.42
C ALA A 26 72.18 -2.60 -44.40
N GLY A 27 72.80 -1.94 -43.41
CA GLY A 27 74.26 -1.94 -43.20
C GLY A 27 74.96 -0.62 -43.55
N GLU A 28 74.22 0.41 -43.97
CA GLU A 28 74.73 1.75 -44.24
C GLU A 28 74.93 2.57 -42.95
N ALA A 29 76.01 3.35 -42.87
CA ALA A 29 76.27 4.20 -41.70
C ALA A 29 75.61 5.57 -41.90
N VAL A 30 74.67 5.93 -41.04
CA VAL A 30 73.89 7.17 -41.15
C VAL A 30 74.30 8.16 -40.06
N PHE A 31 74.51 9.42 -40.46
CA PHE A 31 74.84 10.51 -39.56
C PHE A 31 73.99 11.74 -39.86
N VAL A 32 73.30 12.23 -38.83
CA VAL A 32 72.54 13.48 -38.91
C VAL A 32 73.43 14.61 -38.42
N LEU A 33 73.52 15.69 -39.19
CA LEU A 33 74.31 16.87 -38.81
C LEU A 33 73.66 17.66 -37.67
N ASP A 34 74.46 18.45 -36.96
CA ASP A 34 73.99 19.46 -36.02
C ASP A 34 73.72 20.77 -36.80
N ASP A 35 72.51 21.32 -36.67
CA ASP A 35 72.03 22.48 -37.42
C ASP A 35 72.67 23.80 -36.97
N SER A 36 73.38 23.78 -35.84
CA SER A 36 74.06 24.93 -35.24
C SER A 36 75.55 25.02 -35.62
N GLN A 37 76.10 24.01 -36.29
CA GLN A 37 77.52 23.91 -36.66
C GLN A 37 77.72 23.88 -38.18
N ASP A 38 78.93 24.17 -38.65
CA ASP A 38 79.25 24.15 -40.09
C ASP A 38 79.14 22.72 -40.64
N GLY A 39 78.36 22.53 -41.70
CA GLY A 39 78.04 21.22 -42.25
C GLY A 39 79.24 20.50 -42.87
N LEU A 40 80.06 21.20 -43.67
CA LEU A 40 81.22 20.58 -44.33
C LEU A 40 82.34 20.25 -43.33
N GLY A 41 82.59 21.12 -42.34
CA GLY A 41 83.53 20.84 -41.25
C GLY A 41 83.11 19.65 -40.38
N GLN A 42 81.80 19.48 -40.13
CA GLN A 42 81.26 18.30 -39.44
C GLN A 42 81.50 17.01 -40.24
N ILE A 43 81.25 17.03 -41.55
CA ILE A 43 81.50 15.87 -42.43
C ILE A 43 83.00 15.56 -42.47
N ALA A 44 83.88 16.54 -42.65
CA ALA A 44 85.33 16.32 -42.65
C ALA A 44 85.84 15.74 -41.31
N ALA A 45 85.34 16.24 -40.17
CA ALA A 45 85.69 15.74 -38.85
C ALA A 45 85.17 14.31 -38.60
N LEU A 46 83.96 14.00 -39.09
CA LEU A 46 83.36 12.67 -39.03
C LEU A 46 84.17 11.64 -39.82
N LEU A 47 84.69 12.03 -40.98
CA LEU A 47 85.43 11.14 -41.87
C LEU A 47 86.92 11.01 -41.52
N ALA A 48 87.48 11.88 -40.66
CA ALA A 48 88.90 11.94 -40.28
C ALA A 48 89.50 10.64 -39.67
N GLY A 49 88.68 9.61 -39.42
CA GLY A 49 89.11 8.28 -38.96
C GLY A 49 88.55 7.11 -39.77
N THR A 50 87.93 7.36 -40.93
CA THR A 50 87.22 6.35 -41.73
C THR A 50 87.71 6.38 -43.18
N ASP A 51 88.72 5.57 -43.51
CA ASP A 51 89.25 5.46 -44.88
C ASP A 51 88.50 4.40 -45.72
N GLY A 52 88.54 4.58 -47.04
CA GLY A 52 88.07 3.59 -48.01
C GLY A 52 86.57 3.62 -48.27
N ILE A 53 85.96 4.81 -48.20
CA ILE A 53 84.54 5.04 -48.45
C ILE A 53 84.29 4.97 -49.96
N SER A 54 83.39 4.09 -50.39
CA SER A 54 83.07 3.89 -51.81
C SER A 54 81.96 4.80 -52.30
N ALA A 55 81.10 5.27 -51.41
CA ALA A 55 80.02 6.21 -51.71
C ALA A 55 79.74 7.08 -50.48
N LEU A 56 79.67 8.40 -50.68
CA LEU A 56 79.24 9.36 -49.67
C LEU A 56 77.95 10.02 -50.14
N HIS A 57 76.83 9.68 -49.51
CA HIS A 57 75.53 10.28 -49.77
C HIS A 57 75.33 11.48 -48.84
N ILE A 58 74.94 12.63 -49.39
CA ILE A 58 74.64 13.83 -48.62
C ILE A 58 73.23 14.30 -48.98
N VAL A 59 72.33 14.30 -48.00
CA VAL A 59 70.91 14.66 -48.14
C VAL A 59 70.66 15.99 -47.42
N GLY A 60 70.14 16.98 -48.12
CA GLY A 60 69.79 18.29 -47.55
C GLY A 60 68.92 19.11 -48.51
N HIS A 61 68.54 20.33 -48.12
CA HIS A 61 67.76 21.20 -49.01
C HIS A 61 68.66 21.99 -49.96
N GLY A 62 68.26 22.14 -51.23
CA GLY A 62 69.10 22.71 -52.28
C GLY A 62 68.46 23.87 -53.04
N SER A 63 69.26 24.53 -53.86
CA SER A 63 68.81 25.38 -54.97
C SER A 63 69.88 25.35 -56.08
N ALA A 64 69.61 25.92 -57.26
CA ALA A 64 70.55 25.92 -58.38
C ALA A 64 71.96 26.42 -57.98
N GLY A 65 72.94 25.52 -57.91
CA GLY A 65 74.32 25.81 -57.54
C GLY A 65 74.61 25.97 -56.04
N ALA A 66 73.70 25.52 -55.17
CA ALA A 66 73.89 25.58 -53.71
C ALA A 66 73.16 24.45 -52.94
N LEU A 67 73.73 24.03 -51.81
CA LEU A 67 73.17 23.03 -50.89
C LEU A 67 73.25 23.54 -49.44
N VAL A 68 72.19 23.41 -48.65
CA VAL A 68 72.17 23.82 -47.24
C VAL A 68 72.61 22.65 -46.36
N LEU A 69 73.68 22.85 -45.58
CA LEU A 69 74.22 21.84 -44.65
C LEU A 69 74.59 22.47 -43.30
N GLY A 70 74.04 21.94 -42.21
CA GLY A 70 74.24 22.46 -40.86
C GLY A 70 73.73 23.90 -40.77
N ASN A 71 74.57 24.82 -40.28
CA ASN A 71 74.19 26.24 -40.12
C ASN A 71 74.42 27.12 -41.37
N GLY A 72 74.85 26.56 -42.50
CA GLY A 72 75.33 27.34 -43.65
C GLY A 72 74.83 26.88 -45.02
N LEU A 73 74.89 27.80 -46.00
CA LEU A 73 74.65 27.53 -47.42
C LEU A 73 75.99 27.23 -48.12
N VAL A 74 76.09 26.08 -48.76
CA VAL A 74 77.25 25.61 -49.52
C VAL A 74 77.02 25.88 -51.00
N ASP A 75 77.52 27.01 -51.50
CA ASP A 75 77.51 27.39 -52.92
C ASP A 75 78.94 27.48 -53.50
N THR A 76 79.06 27.80 -54.79
CA THR A 76 80.38 27.94 -55.46
C THR A 76 81.34 28.92 -54.78
N ALA A 77 80.85 29.96 -54.09
CA ALA A 77 81.68 30.90 -53.36
C ALA A 77 82.11 30.35 -51.99
N ALA A 78 81.22 29.60 -51.32
CA ALA A 78 81.50 28.92 -50.06
C ALA A 78 82.50 27.76 -50.21
N LEU A 79 82.47 27.02 -51.33
CA LEU A 79 83.40 25.89 -51.56
C LEU A 79 84.87 26.28 -51.47
N ALA A 80 85.24 27.48 -51.95
CA ALA A 80 86.61 27.97 -51.86
C ALA A 80 87.06 28.24 -50.41
N ALA A 81 86.13 28.61 -49.53
CA ALA A 81 86.41 28.83 -48.10
C ALA A 81 86.57 27.52 -47.31
N HIS A 82 86.01 26.41 -47.81
CA HIS A 82 86.06 25.07 -47.22
C HIS A 82 86.99 24.10 -47.98
N ALA A 83 87.95 24.61 -48.75
CA ALA A 83 88.84 23.79 -49.57
C ALA A 83 89.64 22.75 -48.77
N ASP A 84 90.05 23.08 -47.53
CA ASP A 84 90.77 22.15 -46.65
C ASP A 84 89.88 21.02 -46.10
N ASP A 85 88.60 21.33 -45.81
CA ASP A 85 87.61 20.36 -45.37
C ASP A 85 87.22 19.41 -46.51
N LEU A 86 86.98 19.96 -47.71
CA LEU A 86 86.67 19.19 -48.93
C LEU A 86 87.84 18.29 -49.36
N ALA A 87 89.08 18.80 -49.31
CA ALA A 87 90.27 17.99 -49.57
C ALA A 87 90.48 16.89 -48.52
N THR A 88 89.99 17.10 -47.30
CA THR A 88 90.00 16.09 -46.24
C THR A 88 88.94 15.02 -46.48
N ILE A 89 87.70 15.40 -46.81
CA ILE A 89 86.62 14.48 -47.22
C ILE A 89 87.09 13.59 -48.39
N GLY A 90 87.65 14.20 -49.43
CA GLY A 90 88.17 13.50 -50.61
C GLY A 90 89.27 12.47 -50.32
N ARG A 91 90.17 12.75 -49.38
CA ARG A 91 91.28 11.85 -49.00
C ARG A 91 90.80 10.53 -48.38
N HIS A 92 89.62 10.54 -47.77
CA HIS A 92 89.04 9.38 -47.09
C HIS A 92 88.18 8.50 -48.02
N LEU A 93 87.87 8.99 -49.22
CA LEU A 93 87.24 8.18 -50.27
C LEU A 93 88.23 7.14 -50.82
N ALA A 94 87.70 5.99 -51.21
CA ALA A 94 88.47 4.97 -51.94
C ALA A 94 88.85 5.51 -53.34
N PRO A 95 89.88 4.94 -54.01
CA PRO A 95 90.13 5.24 -55.42
C PRO A 95 88.90 4.88 -56.26
N GLY A 96 88.26 5.87 -56.91
CA GLY A 96 86.97 5.72 -57.60
C GLY A 96 85.76 5.72 -56.65
N GLY A 97 85.85 6.41 -55.52
CA GLY A 97 84.73 6.65 -54.62
C GLY A 97 84.02 7.96 -54.97
N ASP A 98 82.69 7.94 -54.93
CA ASP A 98 81.86 9.05 -55.42
C ASP A 98 81.13 9.79 -54.29
N ILE A 99 80.76 11.03 -54.56
CA ILE A 99 79.90 11.83 -53.68
C ILE A 99 78.57 12.11 -54.39
N LEU A 100 77.47 11.82 -53.71
CA LEU A 100 76.12 11.91 -54.25
C LEU A 100 75.34 12.93 -53.42
N LEU A 101 74.91 14.03 -54.05
CA LEU A 101 74.25 15.16 -53.42
C LEU A 101 72.74 15.13 -53.73
N TYR A 102 71.93 14.89 -52.70
CA TYR A 102 70.47 14.87 -52.76
C TYR A 102 69.95 16.18 -52.15
N GLY A 103 69.25 16.96 -52.97
CA GLY A 103 68.69 18.29 -52.66
C GLY A 103 67.83 18.76 -53.83
N CYS A 104 66.87 19.65 -53.66
CA CYS A 104 66.14 20.17 -54.84
C CYS A 104 67.06 21.07 -55.70
N ASN A 105 67.09 20.85 -57.03
CA ASN A 105 67.78 21.70 -58.01
C ASN A 105 69.30 21.91 -57.87
N VAL A 106 70.05 21.14 -57.07
CA VAL A 106 71.46 21.49 -56.72
C VAL A 106 72.36 21.67 -57.94
N ALA A 107 72.20 20.82 -58.97
CA ALA A 107 72.94 20.88 -60.23
C ALA A 107 72.14 21.48 -61.41
N ALA A 108 71.05 22.21 -61.13
CA ALA A 108 70.23 22.83 -62.16
C ALA A 108 70.98 23.94 -62.93
N GLY A 109 70.98 23.82 -64.27
CA GLY A 109 71.54 24.82 -65.19
C GLY A 109 73.05 25.03 -65.07
N ASP A 110 73.57 26.05 -65.77
CA ASP A 110 75.01 26.34 -65.83
C ASP A 110 75.64 26.61 -64.45
N ALA A 111 74.88 27.20 -63.52
CA ALA A 111 75.33 27.48 -62.15
C ALA A 111 75.47 26.20 -61.31
N GLY A 112 74.54 25.25 -61.48
CA GLY A 112 74.59 23.94 -60.83
C GLY A 112 75.69 23.04 -61.37
N GLN A 113 75.91 23.01 -62.69
CA GLN A 113 77.04 22.27 -63.28
C GLN A 113 78.38 22.83 -62.80
N ALA A 114 78.53 24.17 -62.77
CA ALA A 114 79.75 24.81 -62.27
C ALA A 114 80.00 24.51 -60.77
N PHE A 115 78.92 24.35 -59.98
CA PHE A 115 79.00 23.95 -58.57
C PHE A 115 79.54 22.53 -58.41
N ILE A 116 78.97 21.54 -59.09
CA ILE A 116 79.42 20.14 -58.96
C ILE A 116 80.82 19.91 -59.56
N ASP A 117 81.19 20.61 -60.63
CA ASP A 117 82.54 20.57 -61.20
C ASP A 117 83.57 21.14 -60.20
N SER A 118 83.22 22.23 -59.50
CA SER A 118 84.07 22.86 -58.49
C SER A 118 84.19 22.00 -57.22
N PHE A 119 83.08 21.38 -56.80
CA PHE A 119 83.03 20.45 -55.67
C PHE A 119 83.89 19.21 -55.93
N GLY A 120 83.78 18.62 -57.13
CA GLY A 120 84.59 17.49 -57.57
C GLY A 120 86.08 17.83 -57.70
N ALA A 121 86.41 19.03 -58.20
CA ALA A 121 87.80 19.47 -58.30
C ALA A 121 88.51 19.62 -56.95
N LEU A 122 87.78 20.04 -55.90
CA LEU A 122 88.32 20.23 -54.54
C LEU A 122 88.38 18.93 -53.73
N THR A 123 87.49 17.98 -54.00
CA THR A 123 87.46 16.66 -53.34
C THR A 123 88.26 15.60 -54.10
N HIS A 124 88.56 15.83 -55.39
CA HIS A 124 89.09 14.82 -56.32
C HIS A 124 88.22 13.57 -56.45
N ALA A 125 86.91 13.72 -56.26
CA ALA A 125 85.90 12.68 -56.40
C ALA A 125 84.98 12.98 -57.59
N ASP A 126 84.38 11.93 -58.13
CA ASP A 126 83.30 12.09 -59.11
C ASP A 126 81.99 12.39 -58.35
N ILE A 127 81.24 13.39 -58.84
CA ILE A 127 80.08 13.95 -58.13
C ILE A 127 78.81 13.70 -58.93
N ALA A 128 77.75 13.22 -58.28
CA ALA A 128 76.40 13.14 -58.83
C ALA A 128 75.45 14.03 -58.04
N ALA A 129 74.57 14.77 -58.71
CA ALA A 129 73.60 15.66 -58.09
C ALA A 129 72.31 15.75 -58.92
N SER A 130 71.21 16.10 -58.25
CA SER A 130 69.88 16.32 -58.83
C SER A 130 69.78 17.67 -59.57
N THR A 131 68.95 17.72 -60.62
CA THR A 131 68.79 18.88 -61.52
C THR A 131 67.41 19.53 -61.51
N ASP A 132 66.42 18.91 -60.85
CA ASP A 132 65.05 19.42 -60.75
C ASP A 132 64.47 19.31 -59.30
N VAL A 133 63.18 19.62 -59.13
CA VAL A 133 62.44 19.61 -57.84
C VAL A 133 61.51 18.40 -57.71
N THR A 134 61.69 17.34 -58.50
CA THR A 134 60.77 16.20 -58.50
C THR A 134 60.98 15.30 -57.26
N GLY A 135 60.29 15.61 -56.15
CA GLY A 135 60.35 14.85 -54.90
C GLY A 135 59.80 15.60 -53.69
N ALA A 136 59.56 14.92 -52.56
CA ALA A 136 59.06 15.55 -51.34
C ALA A 136 60.09 16.55 -50.79
N ALA A 137 59.81 17.85 -50.94
CA ALA A 137 60.70 18.93 -50.50
C ALA A 137 61.07 18.75 -49.02
N ALA A 138 60.10 18.41 -48.16
CA ALA A 138 60.34 18.14 -46.75
C ALA A 138 61.37 17.02 -46.50
N LEU A 139 61.53 16.02 -47.37
CA LEU A 139 62.47 14.91 -47.18
C LEU A 139 63.89 15.18 -47.73
N GLY A 140 64.18 16.39 -48.22
CA GLY A 140 65.47 16.71 -48.86
C GLY A 140 65.42 16.75 -50.39
N GLY A 141 64.23 16.78 -51.01
CA GLY A 141 64.06 17.06 -52.44
C GLY A 141 64.08 15.84 -53.37
N ASN A 142 64.60 16.01 -54.60
CA ASN A 142 64.65 14.98 -55.64
C ASN A 142 65.76 13.94 -55.32
N TRP A 143 65.38 12.66 -55.34
CA TRP A 143 66.24 11.51 -55.04
C TRP A 143 66.89 10.88 -56.28
N THR A 144 66.56 11.38 -57.47
CA THR A 144 67.19 11.06 -58.74
C THR A 144 68.35 12.03 -59.00
N LEU A 145 69.47 11.51 -59.52
CA LEU A 145 70.69 12.29 -59.76
C LEU A 145 70.97 12.31 -61.26
N GLU A 146 70.66 13.42 -61.93
CA GLU A 146 70.71 13.51 -63.39
C GLU A 146 71.95 14.24 -63.92
N ALA A 147 72.67 14.98 -63.07
CA ALA A 147 73.92 15.66 -63.43
C ALA A 147 75.12 15.05 -62.73
N HIS A 148 76.22 14.96 -63.46
CA HIS A 148 77.45 14.34 -62.97
C HIS A 148 78.70 15.12 -63.39
N SER A 149 79.71 15.13 -62.53
CA SER A 149 81.09 15.53 -62.83
C SER A 149 81.97 14.29 -62.64
N GLY A 150 82.28 13.59 -63.74
CA GLY A 150 83.07 12.35 -63.73
C GLY A 150 82.25 11.09 -64.03
N ALA A 151 82.82 9.91 -63.81
CA ALA A 151 82.16 8.63 -64.03
C ALA A 151 81.64 8.09 -62.69
N ILE A 152 80.32 7.97 -62.53
CA ILE A 152 79.72 7.52 -61.27
C ILE A 152 79.68 6.00 -61.24
N GLU A 153 80.41 5.42 -60.29
CA GLU A 153 80.51 3.99 -60.02
C GLU A 153 79.75 3.54 -58.77
N ALA A 154 79.33 4.49 -57.92
CA ALA A 154 78.52 4.28 -56.73
C ALA A 154 77.03 4.04 -57.05
N HIS A 155 76.37 3.27 -56.19
CA HIS A 155 74.93 3.06 -56.25
C HIS A 155 74.20 4.27 -55.67
N SER A 156 73.19 4.80 -56.37
CA SER A 156 72.29 5.82 -55.81
C SER A 156 71.34 5.21 -54.78
N LEU A 157 70.86 6.04 -53.85
CA LEU A 157 69.78 5.67 -52.95
C LEU A 157 68.50 5.53 -53.78
N ALA A 158 67.74 4.45 -53.60
CA ALA A 158 66.46 4.23 -54.24
C ALA A 158 65.40 3.97 -53.16
N PHE A 159 64.59 4.98 -52.83
CA PHE A 159 63.42 4.81 -51.98
C PHE A 159 62.25 4.30 -52.81
N ALA A 160 61.87 3.04 -52.60
CA ALA A 160 60.65 2.47 -53.18
C ALA A 160 59.50 2.63 -52.18
N ALA A 161 58.96 3.85 -52.03
CA ALA A 161 57.63 4.17 -51.48
C ALA A 161 57.53 5.67 -51.18
N PHE A 162 57.38 6.51 -52.20
CA PHE A 162 56.71 7.82 -52.15
C PHE A 162 56.65 8.34 -53.59
N HIS A 163 55.73 7.77 -54.38
CA HIS A 163 55.25 8.40 -55.61
C HIS A 163 53.97 9.13 -55.22
N GLY A 164 53.94 10.42 -55.48
CA GLY A 164 52.86 11.35 -55.21
C GLY A 164 53.35 12.75 -55.57
N THR A 165 53.93 12.88 -56.77
CA THR A 165 54.02 14.18 -57.43
C THR A 165 52.65 14.46 -58.01
N LEU A 166 52.15 15.68 -57.80
CA LEU A 166 50.99 16.21 -58.52
C LEU A 166 51.15 15.96 -60.02
N ASP A 167 50.49 14.94 -60.57
CA ASP A 167 50.66 14.58 -61.98
C ASP A 167 49.68 15.44 -62.77
N THR A 168 50.20 16.32 -63.63
CA THR A 168 49.36 17.08 -64.55
C THR A 168 49.06 16.23 -65.77
N ILE A 169 47.86 15.66 -65.84
CA ILE A 169 47.42 14.78 -66.92
C ILE A 169 46.49 15.57 -67.84
N ASN A 170 46.93 15.81 -69.07
CA ASN A 170 46.17 16.58 -70.06
C ASN A 170 45.70 15.72 -71.23
N GLY A 171 44.43 15.88 -71.59
CA GLY A 171 43.80 15.39 -72.80
C GLY A 171 44.08 16.28 -74.03
N ASP A 172 43.21 16.19 -75.02
CA ASP A 172 43.23 17.02 -76.23
C ASP A 172 41.82 17.47 -76.65
N GLY A 173 41.59 17.75 -77.93
CA GLY A 173 40.28 18.21 -78.42
C GLY A 173 39.33 17.08 -78.86
N ALA A 174 39.62 15.83 -78.48
CA ALA A 174 38.79 14.65 -78.75
C ALA A 174 38.43 13.91 -77.46
N ALA A 175 37.40 13.05 -77.51
CA ALA A 175 37.01 12.18 -76.39
C ALA A 175 38.19 11.30 -75.91
N ASN A 176 38.55 11.42 -74.64
CA ASN A 176 39.68 10.79 -73.98
C ASN A 176 39.22 9.89 -72.82
N VAL A 177 40.08 8.94 -72.46
CA VAL A 177 39.96 8.17 -71.22
C VAL A 177 41.23 8.44 -70.43
N LEU A 178 41.12 9.22 -69.35
CA LEU A 178 42.24 9.68 -68.53
C LEU A 178 42.17 8.99 -67.16
N THR A 179 43.32 8.57 -66.64
CA THR A 179 43.41 7.92 -65.33
C THR A 179 44.63 8.44 -64.58
N GLY A 180 44.40 8.94 -63.37
CA GLY A 180 45.39 9.41 -62.41
C GLY A 180 46.09 8.29 -61.66
N THR A 181 46.59 8.64 -60.49
CA THR A 181 47.41 7.85 -59.58
C THR A 181 46.79 7.82 -58.18
N GLU A 182 47.42 7.16 -57.22
CA GLU A 182 46.92 7.09 -55.84
C GLU A 182 47.38 8.29 -54.98
N GLY A 183 47.80 9.40 -55.60
CA GLY A 183 48.10 10.65 -54.91
C GLY A 183 47.56 11.84 -55.71
N ASP A 184 47.47 13.00 -55.04
CA ASP A 184 46.85 14.23 -55.55
C ASP A 184 47.25 14.56 -56.99
N ASP A 185 46.32 14.59 -57.93
CA ASP A 185 46.56 14.83 -59.35
C ASP A 185 45.93 16.13 -59.84
N THR A 186 46.32 16.59 -61.04
CA THR A 186 45.60 17.65 -61.76
C THR A 186 45.30 17.18 -63.17
N ILE A 187 44.03 16.89 -63.46
CA ILE A 187 43.62 16.24 -64.70
C ILE A 187 42.74 17.20 -65.52
N SER A 188 43.11 17.45 -66.78
CA SER A 188 42.34 18.31 -67.69
C SER A 188 41.99 17.61 -69.01
N GLY A 189 40.70 17.47 -69.33
CA GLY A 189 40.20 16.86 -70.58
C GLY A 189 40.29 17.77 -71.81
N PHE A 190 40.17 19.09 -71.59
CA PHE A 190 40.08 20.16 -72.60
C PHE A 190 38.82 20.15 -73.46
N GLY A 191 38.68 19.25 -74.43
CA GLY A 191 37.50 19.27 -75.28
C GLY A 191 37.17 17.90 -75.84
N GLY A 192 35.92 17.49 -75.78
CA GLY A 192 35.60 16.10 -76.07
C GLY A 192 34.37 15.66 -75.30
N ASN A 193 34.21 14.35 -75.14
CA ASN A 193 33.32 13.77 -74.14
C ASN A 193 34.21 12.75 -73.42
N ASP A 194 34.83 13.20 -72.35
CA ASP A 194 35.95 12.53 -71.71
C ASP A 194 35.47 11.62 -70.57
N THR A 195 36.26 10.60 -70.25
CA THR A 195 36.07 9.76 -69.06
C THR A 195 37.32 9.86 -68.21
N ILE A 196 37.22 10.46 -67.02
CA ILE A 196 38.35 10.81 -66.17
C ILE A 196 38.21 10.08 -64.82
N SER A 197 39.31 9.49 -64.33
CA SER A 197 39.39 8.82 -63.02
C SER A 197 40.65 9.29 -62.28
N GLY A 198 40.54 9.90 -61.12
CA GLY A 198 41.65 10.33 -60.26
C GLY A 198 42.32 9.16 -59.54
N LEU A 199 41.52 8.29 -58.94
CA LEU A 199 41.84 7.13 -58.09
C LEU A 199 41.92 7.49 -56.59
N GLY A 200 43.01 8.08 -56.12
CA GLY A 200 43.12 8.48 -54.72
C GLY A 200 44.12 9.61 -54.54
N GLY A 201 44.09 10.28 -53.39
CA GLY A 201 44.65 11.61 -53.25
C GLY A 201 43.58 12.67 -53.46
N ASN A 202 43.94 13.94 -53.18
CA ASN A 202 43.07 15.10 -53.34
C ASN A 202 43.25 15.70 -54.74
N ASP A 203 42.42 15.29 -55.68
CA ASP A 203 42.57 15.54 -57.10
C ASP A 203 41.88 16.84 -57.55
N VAL A 204 42.42 17.48 -58.58
CA VAL A 204 41.78 18.61 -59.28
C VAL A 204 41.45 18.19 -60.71
N ILE A 205 40.17 18.05 -61.02
CA ILE A 205 39.67 17.48 -62.28
C ILE A 205 38.86 18.51 -63.05
N ASP A 206 39.25 18.78 -64.30
CA ASP A 206 38.56 19.69 -65.23
C ASP A 206 38.29 18.97 -66.56
N GLY A 207 37.05 18.58 -66.84
CA GLY A 207 36.68 17.97 -68.12
C GLY A 207 36.92 18.89 -69.32
N GLY A 208 36.88 20.20 -69.11
CA GLY A 208 36.84 21.20 -70.17
C GLY A 208 35.51 21.13 -70.95
N THR A 209 35.53 21.58 -72.20
CA THR A 209 34.30 21.68 -72.99
C THR A 209 33.83 20.31 -73.46
N GLY A 210 32.73 19.81 -72.92
CA GLY A 210 32.32 18.45 -73.29
C GLY A 210 31.02 18.03 -72.67
N ALA A 211 30.75 16.73 -72.65
CA ALA A 211 29.85 16.16 -71.66
C ALA A 211 30.62 14.98 -71.10
N ASP A 212 31.25 15.23 -69.97
CA ASP A 212 32.36 14.45 -69.44
C ASP A 212 31.95 13.64 -68.21
N ASP A 213 32.48 12.43 -68.08
CA ASP A 213 32.25 11.55 -66.93
C ASP A 213 33.50 11.57 -66.03
N MET A 214 33.41 12.16 -64.84
CA MET A 214 34.54 12.39 -63.92
C MET A 214 34.38 11.58 -62.62
N ALA A 215 35.47 11.02 -62.10
CA ALA A 215 35.53 10.38 -60.79
C ALA A 215 36.89 10.72 -60.17
N GLY A 216 36.94 11.18 -58.93
CA GLY A 216 38.18 11.53 -58.21
C GLY A 216 38.63 10.36 -57.36
N GLY A 217 37.72 9.72 -56.65
CA GLY A 217 38.03 8.53 -55.84
C GLY A 217 38.39 8.92 -54.41
N LEU A 218 39.40 8.29 -53.79
CA LEU A 218 39.68 8.50 -52.37
C LEU A 218 40.45 9.81 -52.10
N GLY A 219 39.80 10.85 -51.64
CA GLY A 219 40.42 12.09 -51.16
C GLY A 219 39.40 13.22 -51.18
N ASP A 220 39.83 14.42 -50.78
CA ASP A 220 39.03 15.63 -50.92
C ASP A 220 39.30 16.25 -52.29
N ASP A 221 38.39 16.01 -53.24
CA ASP A 221 38.60 16.32 -54.66
C ASP A 221 37.91 17.62 -55.10
N ILE A 222 38.42 18.23 -56.16
CA ILE A 222 37.88 19.44 -56.79
C ILE A 222 37.52 19.17 -58.24
N TYR A 223 36.27 19.44 -58.62
CA TYR A 223 35.77 19.29 -59.98
C TYR A 223 35.45 20.65 -60.61
N TYR A 224 35.85 20.86 -61.85
CA TYR A 224 35.40 21.97 -62.68
C TYR A 224 34.33 21.49 -63.66
N VAL A 225 33.14 22.09 -63.58
CA VAL A 225 31.99 21.78 -64.43
C VAL A 225 31.64 22.99 -65.29
N ASP A 226 31.87 22.88 -66.59
CA ASP A 226 31.59 23.94 -67.57
C ASP A 226 30.40 23.63 -68.50
N ASN A 227 29.95 22.37 -68.49
CA ASN A 227 28.83 21.91 -69.29
C ASN A 227 27.78 21.19 -68.43
N ALA A 228 26.49 21.40 -68.74
CA ALA A 228 25.40 20.74 -68.04
C ALA A 228 25.30 19.21 -68.33
N GLY A 229 26.09 18.72 -69.28
CA GLY A 229 26.22 17.30 -69.59
C GLY A 229 27.26 16.56 -68.77
N ASP A 230 28.07 17.26 -67.97
CA ASP A 230 29.13 16.66 -67.16
C ASP A 230 28.53 15.90 -65.97
N THR A 231 29.11 14.74 -65.64
CA THR A 231 28.70 13.90 -64.52
C THR A 231 29.89 13.59 -63.61
N ILE A 232 29.62 13.48 -62.31
CA ILE A 232 30.62 13.15 -61.30
C ILE A 232 30.21 11.83 -60.65
N THR A 233 31.15 10.93 -60.41
CA THR A 233 30.90 9.65 -59.75
C THR A 233 31.79 9.52 -58.54
N GLU A 234 31.18 9.67 -57.36
CA GLU A 234 31.88 9.52 -56.09
C GLU A 234 31.42 8.34 -55.25
N ALA A 235 32.35 7.82 -54.46
CA ALA A 235 32.10 6.73 -53.53
C ALA A 235 31.75 7.28 -52.13
N ALA A 236 30.90 6.55 -51.39
CA ALA A 236 30.56 6.98 -50.04
C ALA A 236 31.80 6.96 -49.12
N ASN A 237 32.03 8.04 -48.37
CA ASN A 237 33.19 8.25 -47.49
C ASN A 237 34.54 8.32 -48.23
N ALA A 238 34.55 8.80 -49.47
CA ALA A 238 35.78 8.94 -50.23
C ALA A 238 36.55 10.23 -49.89
N GLY A 239 35.87 11.28 -49.45
CA GLY A 239 36.43 12.49 -48.85
C GLY A 239 35.33 13.55 -48.73
N THR A 240 35.71 14.82 -48.72
CA THR A 240 34.80 15.97 -48.82
C THR A 240 35.08 16.74 -50.10
N ASP A 241 34.17 16.64 -51.05
CA ASP A 241 34.42 17.05 -52.43
C ASP A 241 33.80 18.41 -52.76
N LEU A 242 34.40 19.12 -53.71
CA LEU A 242 34.00 20.47 -54.12
C LEU A 242 33.84 20.60 -55.63
N VAL A 243 32.69 21.13 -56.05
CA VAL A 243 32.43 21.47 -57.46
C VAL A 243 32.51 22.98 -57.67
N TYR A 244 33.38 23.42 -58.59
CA TYR A 244 33.35 24.75 -59.17
C TYR A 244 32.63 24.72 -60.52
N ALA A 245 31.50 25.41 -60.63
CA ALA A 245 30.69 25.36 -61.85
C ALA A 245 30.54 26.72 -62.54
N THR A 246 30.69 26.75 -63.87
CA THR A 246 30.31 27.89 -64.72
C THR A 246 29.03 27.63 -65.53
N ALA A 247 28.46 26.42 -65.40
CA ALA A 247 27.13 26.03 -65.88
C ALA A 247 26.23 25.66 -64.68
N SER A 248 24.93 25.44 -64.95
CA SER A 248 24.04 24.91 -63.91
C SER A 248 24.33 23.43 -63.69
N VAL A 249 24.44 23.00 -62.43
CA VAL A 249 24.81 21.63 -62.07
C VAL A 249 23.85 21.07 -61.02
N VAL A 250 23.64 19.75 -61.11
CA VAL A 250 23.01 18.92 -60.08
C VAL A 250 24.11 18.05 -59.50
N LEU A 251 24.36 18.14 -58.20
CA LEU A 251 25.38 17.34 -57.56
C LEU A 251 25.02 15.87 -57.63
N SER A 252 26.01 15.06 -57.98
CA SER A 252 25.89 13.61 -57.94
C SER A 252 25.94 13.13 -56.50
N ALA A 253 25.52 11.90 -56.23
CA ALA A 253 25.57 11.35 -54.88
C ALA A 253 27.01 11.33 -54.34
N ASN A 254 27.18 11.56 -53.04
CA ASN A 254 28.47 11.60 -52.35
C ASN A 254 29.36 12.81 -52.70
N VAL A 255 28.78 13.92 -53.17
CA VAL A 255 29.51 15.19 -53.36
C VAL A 255 28.93 16.23 -52.41
N GLU A 256 29.76 16.85 -51.58
CA GLU A 256 29.30 17.66 -50.46
C GLU A 256 29.16 19.14 -50.81
N ASN A 257 30.07 19.72 -51.60
CA ASN A 257 30.14 21.18 -51.76
C ASN A 257 30.07 21.64 -53.21
N ALA A 258 29.48 22.81 -53.44
CA ALA A 258 29.47 23.46 -54.74
C ALA A 258 29.57 24.98 -54.65
N THR A 259 30.28 25.59 -55.60
CA THR A 259 30.35 27.03 -55.78
C THR A 259 30.16 27.41 -57.23
N LEU A 260 29.20 28.30 -57.50
CA LEU A 260 29.02 28.90 -58.81
C LEU A 260 30.07 29.98 -59.07
N LEU A 261 30.65 29.95 -60.26
CA LEU A 261 31.61 30.95 -60.71
C LEU A 261 30.96 31.93 -61.70
N GLY A 262 31.57 33.11 -61.82
CA GLY A 262 31.15 34.15 -62.76
C GLY A 262 29.95 34.98 -62.28
N SER A 263 29.13 35.44 -63.24
CA SER A 263 28.02 36.37 -62.99
C SER A 263 26.75 36.00 -63.77
N GLY A 264 26.68 34.75 -64.25
CA GLY A 264 25.52 34.24 -64.99
C GLY A 264 24.42 33.80 -64.02
N ALA A 265 23.15 33.95 -64.44
CA ALA A 265 22.01 33.35 -63.75
C ALA A 265 21.96 31.84 -64.04
N ILE A 266 22.80 31.10 -63.33
CA ILE A 266 22.92 29.64 -63.34
C ILE A 266 22.49 29.09 -61.97
N ASN A 267 22.20 27.80 -61.88
CA ASN A 267 21.56 27.19 -60.69
C ASN A 267 22.38 26.03 -60.14
N LEU A 268 22.24 25.76 -58.84
CA LEU A 268 22.77 24.58 -58.16
C LEU A 268 21.62 23.78 -57.56
N VAL A 269 21.72 22.45 -57.68
CA VAL A 269 20.89 21.51 -56.94
C VAL A 269 21.85 20.55 -56.23
N GLY A 270 21.74 20.44 -54.91
CA GLY A 270 22.47 19.48 -54.09
C GLY A 270 21.90 18.07 -54.21
N ASN A 271 22.23 17.24 -53.25
CA ASN A 271 21.86 15.83 -53.20
C ASN A 271 21.15 15.47 -51.89
N ALA A 272 21.54 14.39 -51.23
CA ALA A 272 20.90 13.90 -50.00
C ALA A 272 21.85 13.99 -48.78
N LEU A 273 22.98 14.68 -48.94
CA LEU A 273 23.97 14.96 -47.93
C LEU A 273 23.83 16.40 -47.45
N ASP A 274 24.43 16.71 -46.31
CA ASP A 274 24.59 18.07 -45.80
C ASP A 274 25.50 18.87 -46.74
N ASN A 275 24.91 19.62 -47.67
CA ASN A 275 25.62 20.32 -48.74
C ASN A 275 25.97 21.76 -48.39
N VAL A 276 27.16 22.22 -48.82
CA VAL A 276 27.51 23.66 -48.84
C VAL A 276 27.37 24.20 -50.25
N LEU A 277 26.32 25.00 -50.50
CA LEU A 277 25.99 25.55 -51.80
C LEU A 277 26.21 27.07 -51.81
N ILE A 278 27.18 27.52 -52.60
CA ILE A 278 27.53 28.93 -52.74
C ILE A 278 27.19 29.42 -54.16
N GLY A 279 26.36 30.46 -54.24
CA GLY A 279 25.96 31.13 -55.46
C GLY A 279 27.06 32.03 -56.04
N ASN A 280 26.68 32.86 -56.99
CA ASN A 280 27.57 33.85 -57.61
C ASN A 280 26.95 35.26 -57.56
N SER A 281 27.30 36.13 -58.50
CA SER A 281 26.74 37.50 -58.52
C SER A 281 25.46 37.66 -59.36
N GLY A 282 24.96 36.56 -59.94
CA GLY A 282 23.71 36.50 -60.70
C GLY A 282 22.57 35.99 -59.82
N GLY A 283 21.30 36.13 -60.27
CA GLY A 283 20.17 35.52 -59.57
C GLY A 283 20.15 34.01 -59.80
N ASN A 284 20.45 33.24 -58.76
CA ASN A 284 20.59 31.80 -58.74
C ASN A 284 19.38 31.13 -58.06
N LEU A 285 19.02 29.93 -58.51
CA LEU A 285 18.25 28.97 -57.71
C LEU A 285 19.26 28.01 -57.06
N LEU A 286 19.32 28.02 -55.73
CA LEU A 286 20.05 27.04 -54.92
C LEU A 286 19.01 26.13 -54.26
N ASN A 287 19.09 24.82 -54.54
CA ASN A 287 18.23 23.80 -53.93
C ASN A 287 19.12 22.79 -53.19
N GLY A 288 19.04 22.70 -51.87
CA GLY A 288 19.85 21.79 -51.04
C GLY A 288 19.49 20.32 -51.28
N GLY A 289 18.21 20.00 -51.15
CA GLY A 289 17.65 18.68 -51.41
C GLY A 289 17.23 18.00 -50.12
N SER A 290 18.07 17.11 -49.59
CA SER A 290 17.91 16.55 -48.25
C SER A 290 19.26 16.55 -47.55
N GLY A 291 19.28 16.55 -46.23
CA GLY A 291 20.49 16.86 -45.47
C GLY A 291 20.34 18.23 -44.83
N ASN A 292 21.26 18.58 -43.94
CA ASN A 292 21.33 19.87 -43.28
C ASN A 292 22.23 20.79 -44.11
N ASP A 293 21.63 21.51 -45.04
CA ASP A 293 22.30 22.25 -46.09
C ASP A 293 22.63 23.70 -45.69
N TYR A 294 23.76 24.21 -46.17
CA TYR A 294 24.16 25.62 -46.05
C TYR A 294 24.06 26.30 -47.42
N LEU A 295 23.17 27.27 -47.56
CA LEU A 295 22.89 27.96 -48.81
C LEU A 295 23.25 29.45 -48.70
N ASP A 296 24.22 29.92 -49.48
CA ASP A 296 24.57 31.35 -49.60
C ASP A 296 24.52 31.78 -51.06
N GLY A 297 23.49 32.55 -51.43
CA GLY A 297 23.34 33.09 -52.79
C GLY A 297 24.39 34.14 -53.17
N LEU A 298 25.08 34.72 -52.20
CA LEU A 298 25.89 35.93 -52.35
C LEU A 298 25.07 37.11 -52.92
N ALA A 299 25.63 37.88 -53.84
CA ALA A 299 24.97 39.08 -54.35
C ALA A 299 24.02 38.70 -55.49
N GLY A 300 22.72 38.89 -55.32
CA GLY A 300 21.80 38.53 -56.38
C GLY A 300 20.37 38.79 -55.99
N ALA A 301 19.45 38.27 -56.80
CA ALA A 301 18.08 38.08 -56.38
C ALA A 301 17.86 36.57 -56.44
N ASP A 302 18.27 35.91 -55.35
CA ASP A 302 18.44 34.47 -55.31
C ASP A 302 17.17 33.80 -54.79
N THR A 303 16.95 32.55 -55.19
CA THR A 303 15.92 31.68 -54.62
C THR A 303 16.63 30.53 -53.92
N LEU A 304 16.47 30.45 -52.60
CA LEU A 304 17.08 29.43 -51.76
C LEU A 304 15.99 28.46 -51.29
N VAL A 305 16.23 27.16 -51.46
CA VAL A 305 15.33 26.07 -51.10
C VAL A 305 16.19 25.02 -50.40
N GLY A 306 16.10 24.84 -49.09
CA GLY A 306 16.96 23.84 -48.43
C GLY A 306 16.38 22.46 -48.63
N GLY A 307 15.08 22.30 -48.43
CA GLY A 307 14.42 21.01 -48.54
C GLY A 307 14.50 20.28 -47.20
N LYS A 308 14.73 18.97 -47.20
CA LYS A 308 14.62 18.19 -45.96
C LYS A 308 15.90 18.19 -45.14
N GLY A 309 15.88 18.85 -44.01
CA GLY A 309 16.87 18.80 -42.94
C GLY A 309 16.85 20.12 -42.21
N ASP A 310 17.75 20.28 -41.25
CA ASP A 310 17.90 21.55 -40.53
C ASP A 310 18.84 22.45 -41.35
N ASP A 311 18.28 23.29 -42.21
CA ASP A 311 19.04 24.05 -43.20
C ASP A 311 19.40 25.46 -42.72
N THR A 312 20.43 26.04 -43.32
CA THR A 312 20.88 27.42 -43.06
C THR A 312 20.90 28.25 -44.34
N TYR A 313 20.10 29.31 -44.36
CA TYR A 313 20.04 30.29 -45.45
C TYR A 313 20.81 31.55 -45.08
N VAL A 314 21.81 31.92 -45.87
CA VAL A 314 22.53 33.19 -45.73
C VAL A 314 21.99 34.18 -46.74
N LEU A 315 21.34 35.23 -46.22
CA LEU A 315 20.73 36.27 -47.04
C LEU A 315 21.68 37.45 -47.17
N SER A 316 22.24 37.57 -48.36
CA SER A 316 23.24 38.59 -48.72
C SER A 316 22.60 39.77 -49.44
N ALA A 317 21.36 39.63 -49.92
CA ALA A 317 20.57 40.72 -50.49
C ALA A 317 19.10 40.68 -50.03
N VAL A 318 18.48 41.86 -49.87
CA VAL A 318 17.04 41.99 -49.52
C VAL A 318 16.10 41.44 -50.61
N SER A 319 16.63 41.16 -51.79
CA SER A 319 15.91 40.58 -52.92
C SER A 319 15.85 39.06 -52.91
N ASP A 320 16.57 38.41 -51.98
CA ASP A 320 16.61 36.96 -51.87
C ASP A 320 15.27 36.42 -51.37
N VAL A 321 14.88 35.25 -51.86
CA VAL A 321 13.64 34.56 -51.54
C VAL A 321 13.97 33.19 -51.00
N VAL A 322 13.50 32.89 -49.79
CA VAL A 322 13.57 31.55 -49.20
C VAL A 322 12.22 30.86 -49.43
N ILE A 323 12.25 29.58 -49.82
CA ILE A 323 11.05 28.77 -50.04
C ILE A 323 11.18 27.50 -49.20
N GLU A 324 10.42 27.45 -48.10
CA GLU A 324 10.34 26.26 -47.26
C GLU A 324 8.95 25.62 -47.23
N SER A 325 8.95 24.29 -47.23
CA SER A 325 7.72 23.49 -47.11
C SER A 325 7.49 23.04 -45.67
N GLU A 326 6.29 22.55 -45.40
CA GLU A 326 5.94 22.08 -44.06
C GLU A 326 6.65 20.74 -43.76
N PHE A 327 7.17 20.60 -42.54
CA PHE A 327 7.81 19.37 -42.02
C PHE A 327 9.13 18.98 -42.70
N GLU A 328 9.94 19.94 -43.13
CA GLU A 328 11.22 19.65 -43.77
C GLU A 328 12.43 19.73 -42.80
N GLY A 329 12.36 20.51 -41.72
CA GLY A 329 13.30 20.45 -40.60
C GLY A 329 13.12 21.64 -39.66
N THR A 330 14.18 22.01 -38.94
CA THR A 330 14.29 23.26 -38.17
C THR A 330 15.30 24.19 -38.83
N ASP A 331 14.79 25.25 -39.43
CA ASP A 331 15.53 26.02 -40.43
C ASP A 331 15.99 27.38 -39.92
N THR A 332 17.16 27.83 -40.37
CA THR A 332 17.82 29.03 -39.87
C THR A 332 18.09 30.07 -40.94
N ILE A 333 17.58 31.29 -40.74
CA ILE A 333 17.93 32.47 -41.53
C ILE A 333 19.08 33.22 -40.88
N ARG A 334 20.11 33.53 -41.66
CA ARG A 334 21.18 34.47 -41.29
C ARG A 334 21.08 35.71 -42.16
N ALA A 335 20.73 36.85 -41.56
CA ALA A 335 20.47 38.09 -42.29
C ALA A 335 21.33 39.24 -41.78
N GLY A 336 21.85 40.06 -42.70
CA GLY A 336 22.58 41.30 -42.39
C GLY A 336 21.72 42.56 -42.45
N PHE A 337 20.40 42.42 -42.32
CA PHE A 337 19.37 43.47 -42.46
C PHE A 337 18.06 43.00 -41.83
N SER A 338 17.11 43.92 -41.57
CA SER A 338 15.79 43.57 -41.01
C SER A 338 15.03 42.53 -41.83
N TYR A 339 14.48 41.52 -41.17
CA TYR A 339 13.88 40.36 -41.81
C TYR A 339 12.63 39.86 -41.07
N ALA A 340 11.66 39.32 -41.81
CA ALA A 340 10.48 38.67 -41.27
C ALA A 340 10.47 37.22 -41.73
N LEU A 341 10.39 36.28 -40.79
CA LEU A 341 10.43 34.86 -41.09
C LEU A 341 9.24 34.46 -41.96
N GLY A 342 9.53 33.71 -43.02
CA GLY A 342 8.52 33.03 -43.82
C GLY A 342 7.82 31.94 -43.01
N LYS A 343 6.81 31.29 -43.59
CA LYS A 343 6.23 30.10 -42.95
C LYS A 343 7.24 28.96 -42.93
N ASN A 344 7.13 28.08 -41.93
CA ASN A 344 7.98 26.88 -41.78
C ASN A 344 9.47 27.20 -41.58
N ILE A 345 9.77 28.37 -41.02
CA ILE A 345 11.13 28.76 -40.65
C ILE A 345 11.12 29.07 -39.16
N GLU A 346 12.02 28.47 -38.41
CA GLU A 346 11.99 28.54 -36.95
C GLU A 346 13.02 29.54 -36.42
N ASN A 347 14.19 29.68 -37.05
CA ASN A 347 15.29 30.44 -36.47
C ASN A 347 15.69 31.68 -37.29
N LEU A 348 15.97 32.78 -36.59
CA LEU A 348 16.56 34.00 -37.17
C LEU A 348 17.80 34.40 -36.40
N VAL A 349 18.91 34.62 -37.11
CA VAL A 349 20.15 35.15 -36.55
C VAL A 349 20.56 36.39 -37.32
N PHE A 350 20.58 37.54 -36.63
CA PHE A 350 21.14 38.75 -37.22
C PHE A 350 22.66 38.73 -37.22
N THR A 351 23.22 39.12 -38.35
CA THR A 351 24.68 39.25 -38.55
C THR A 351 25.05 40.72 -38.76
N GLY A 352 26.30 41.08 -38.46
CA GLY A 352 26.74 42.48 -38.52
C GLY A 352 26.43 43.25 -37.24
N THR A 353 26.42 44.57 -37.32
CA THR A 353 26.33 45.48 -36.15
C THR A 353 25.27 46.57 -36.33
N GLY A 354 24.25 46.30 -37.15
CA GLY A 354 23.21 47.26 -37.49
C GLY A 354 21.96 47.08 -36.63
N ASP A 355 21.25 48.17 -36.40
CA ASP A 355 19.94 48.18 -35.74
C ASP A 355 18.89 47.53 -36.66
N TYR A 356 18.56 46.27 -36.40
CA TYR A 356 17.65 45.47 -37.23
C TYR A 356 16.35 45.13 -36.51
N ALA A 357 15.29 44.96 -37.32
CA ALA A 357 13.99 44.51 -36.87
C ALA A 357 13.75 43.07 -37.39
N GLY A 358 13.49 42.16 -36.46
CA GLY A 358 13.13 40.76 -36.69
C GLY A 358 11.66 40.54 -36.37
N VAL A 359 10.93 39.86 -37.26
CA VAL A 359 9.57 39.40 -36.99
C VAL A 359 9.51 37.89 -37.21
N GLY A 360 9.04 37.16 -36.22
CA GLY A 360 8.78 35.73 -36.26
C GLY A 360 7.54 35.38 -37.08
N ASN A 361 6.97 34.21 -36.82
CA ASN A 361 5.79 33.70 -37.49
C ASN A 361 4.79 33.08 -36.50
N ILE A 362 4.20 31.92 -36.81
CA ILE A 362 3.20 31.26 -35.95
C ILE A 362 3.77 30.03 -35.22
N LEU A 363 5.07 29.78 -35.40
CA LEU A 363 5.81 28.66 -34.85
C LEU A 363 6.61 29.18 -33.65
N GLY A 364 7.02 28.29 -32.74
CA GLY A 364 8.00 28.68 -31.72
C GLY A 364 9.34 28.97 -32.39
N ASN A 365 9.73 30.24 -32.39
CA ASN A 365 10.91 30.76 -33.07
C ASN A 365 12.07 30.98 -32.11
N VAL A 366 13.30 30.73 -32.58
CA VAL A 366 14.52 31.15 -31.85
C VAL A 366 15.15 32.31 -32.62
N MET A 367 15.12 33.50 -32.02
CA MET A 367 15.60 34.72 -32.65
C MET A 367 16.77 35.31 -31.87
N THR A 368 17.89 35.54 -32.54
CA THR A 368 19.10 36.13 -31.96
C THR A 368 19.45 37.43 -32.66
N GLY A 369 19.51 38.51 -31.88
CA GLY A 369 19.99 39.83 -32.31
C GLY A 369 21.51 39.89 -32.48
N ASN A 370 22.03 41.10 -32.52
CA ASN A 370 23.45 41.38 -32.72
C ASN A 370 23.96 42.42 -31.72
N ASP A 371 24.99 43.20 -32.07
CA ASP A 371 25.53 44.25 -31.20
C ASP A 371 24.80 45.62 -31.32
N GLY A 372 23.80 45.70 -32.17
CA GLY A 372 22.99 46.90 -32.43
C GLY A 372 21.69 46.91 -31.63
N ASN A 373 20.95 48.01 -31.70
CA ASN A 373 19.66 48.11 -31.01
C ASN A 373 18.58 47.42 -31.86
N ASN A 374 18.25 46.19 -31.50
CA ASN A 374 17.33 45.34 -32.24
C ASN A 374 15.89 45.44 -31.75
N ILE A 375 14.95 45.23 -32.66
CA ILE A 375 13.53 45.03 -32.33
C ILE A 375 13.16 43.62 -32.77
N LEU A 376 12.95 42.71 -31.84
CA LEU A 376 12.57 41.33 -32.11
C LEU A 376 11.12 41.11 -31.67
N SER A 377 10.30 40.57 -32.57
CA SER A 377 8.90 40.23 -32.30
C SER A 377 8.66 38.77 -32.64
N GLY A 378 8.29 37.93 -31.67
CA GLY A 378 8.01 36.49 -31.85
C GLY A 378 6.69 36.22 -32.59
N GLU A 379 5.65 36.97 -32.24
CA GLU A 379 4.26 36.84 -32.74
C GLU A 379 3.47 35.72 -32.05
N ASP A 380 3.10 34.63 -32.73
CA ASP A 380 2.40 33.50 -32.09
C ASP A 380 3.37 32.33 -31.99
N GLY A 381 3.43 31.63 -30.86
CA GLY A 381 4.32 30.49 -30.69
C GLY A 381 5.01 30.55 -29.34
N ASN A 382 5.71 29.48 -28.94
CA ASN A 382 6.58 29.57 -27.77
C ASN A 382 7.96 30.01 -28.26
N ASP A 383 8.21 31.31 -28.24
CA ASP A 383 9.38 31.94 -28.81
C ASP A 383 10.53 32.05 -27.79
N THR A 384 11.76 32.13 -28.30
CA THR A 384 12.95 32.44 -27.51
C THR A 384 13.70 33.56 -28.19
N LEU A 385 13.73 34.72 -27.55
CA LEU A 385 14.27 35.96 -28.08
C LEU A 385 15.53 36.36 -27.30
N TYR A 386 16.65 36.48 -27.99
CA TYR A 386 17.92 36.96 -27.46
C TYR A 386 18.26 38.31 -28.09
N GLY A 387 18.27 39.39 -27.30
CA GLY A 387 18.60 40.76 -27.76
C GLY A 387 20.06 40.88 -28.19
N GLY A 388 20.98 40.52 -27.30
CA GLY A 388 22.42 40.51 -27.57
C GLY A 388 23.13 41.60 -26.79
N ASN A 389 23.90 42.46 -27.46
CA ASN A 389 24.37 43.70 -26.84
C ASN A 389 23.55 44.84 -27.44
N GLY A 390 23.17 45.85 -26.67
CA GLY A 390 22.49 46.99 -27.25
C GLY A 390 21.50 47.63 -26.30
N THR A 391 20.48 48.24 -26.87
CA THR A 391 19.26 48.64 -26.18
C THR A 391 18.13 48.11 -27.03
N ASP A 392 17.73 46.90 -26.72
CA ASP A 392 16.87 46.07 -27.54
C ASP A 392 15.40 46.21 -27.11
N THR A 393 14.50 45.82 -28.01
CA THR A 393 13.08 45.68 -27.72
C THR A 393 12.65 44.28 -28.13
N LEU A 394 12.30 43.45 -27.16
CA LEU A 394 11.84 42.09 -27.34
C LEU A 394 10.34 42.04 -27.07
N ILE A 395 9.58 41.50 -28.02
CA ILE A 395 8.14 41.33 -27.94
C ILE A 395 7.85 39.85 -28.16
N GLY A 396 7.44 39.10 -27.14
CA GLY A 396 7.11 37.68 -27.24
C GLY A 396 5.90 37.48 -28.16
N GLY A 397 4.73 37.87 -27.67
CA GLY A 397 3.49 37.90 -28.40
C GLY A 397 2.42 37.04 -27.73
N THR A 398 2.12 35.86 -28.29
CA THR A 398 1.18 34.92 -27.69
C THR A 398 1.81 33.55 -27.48
N SER A 399 1.38 32.87 -26.42
CA SER A 399 1.95 31.63 -25.88
C SER A 399 3.17 31.91 -24.98
N ASN A 400 3.91 30.87 -24.58
CA ASN A 400 4.88 31.00 -23.49
C ASN A 400 6.28 31.29 -24.05
N ASP A 401 6.74 32.51 -23.86
CA ASP A 401 7.95 33.05 -24.46
C ASP A 401 9.10 33.18 -23.46
N ILE A 402 10.33 33.09 -23.97
CA ILE A 402 11.56 33.37 -23.22
C ILE A 402 12.20 34.63 -23.81
N LEU A 403 12.33 35.67 -23.00
CA LEU A 403 12.92 36.95 -23.38
C LEU A 403 14.20 37.18 -22.58
N ASP A 404 15.32 37.27 -23.29
CA ASP A 404 16.63 37.60 -22.73
C ASP A 404 17.22 38.79 -23.50
N GLY A 405 17.16 39.98 -22.90
CA GLY A 405 17.70 41.20 -23.50
C GLY A 405 19.21 41.12 -23.74
N GLY A 406 19.93 40.37 -22.89
CA GLY A 406 21.38 40.40 -22.85
C GLY A 406 21.91 41.73 -22.32
N ALA A 407 23.11 42.11 -22.75
CA ALA A 407 23.78 43.27 -22.20
C ALA A 407 23.19 44.57 -22.76
N GLY A 408 22.45 45.30 -21.93
CA GLY A 408 21.82 46.51 -22.41
C GLY A 408 20.99 47.23 -21.38
N GLY A 409 20.08 48.06 -21.86
CA GLY A 409 18.98 48.58 -21.06
C GLY A 409 17.73 48.33 -21.88
N ASP A 410 17.24 47.09 -21.80
CA ASP A 410 16.38 46.51 -22.82
C ASP A 410 14.90 46.59 -22.43
N ALA A 411 14.02 46.66 -23.42
CA ALA A 411 12.57 46.63 -23.21
C ALA A 411 12.02 45.25 -23.57
N MET A 412 11.48 44.53 -22.60
CA MET A 412 10.92 43.19 -22.80
C MET A 412 9.42 43.20 -22.53
N ILE A 413 8.63 42.71 -23.50
CA ILE A 413 7.17 42.64 -23.46
C ILE A 413 6.77 41.21 -23.84
N GLY A 414 6.35 40.42 -22.86
CA GLY A 414 5.99 39.01 -23.01
C GLY A 414 4.73 38.86 -23.84
N GLY A 415 3.63 39.48 -23.40
CA GLY A 415 2.35 39.38 -24.09
C GLY A 415 1.51 38.31 -23.43
N THR A 416 0.60 37.63 -24.14
CA THR A 416 -0.28 36.65 -23.50
C THR A 416 0.37 35.27 -23.43
N GLY A 417 0.38 34.63 -22.28
CA GLY A 417 1.02 33.34 -22.06
C GLY A 417 1.79 33.38 -20.75
N ASN A 418 2.47 32.29 -20.40
CA ASN A 418 3.33 32.28 -19.22
C ASN A 418 4.77 32.50 -19.68
N ASP A 419 5.22 33.74 -19.59
CA ASP A 419 6.46 34.22 -20.15
C ASP A 419 7.58 34.25 -19.11
N THR A 420 8.82 34.20 -19.58
CA THR A 420 10.02 34.25 -18.73
C THR A 420 10.95 35.37 -19.18
N TYR A 421 11.27 36.25 -18.25
CA TYR A 421 12.12 37.42 -18.45
C TYR A 421 13.46 37.25 -17.76
N TYR A 422 14.55 37.29 -18.53
CA TYR A 422 15.91 37.34 -17.99
C TYR A 422 16.35 38.80 -17.87
N VAL A 423 16.39 39.29 -16.63
CA VAL A 423 16.82 40.66 -16.32
C VAL A 423 18.27 40.63 -15.86
N ASP A 424 19.18 40.95 -16.79
CA ASP A 424 20.62 40.87 -16.58
C ASP A 424 21.28 42.24 -16.31
N SER A 425 20.55 43.33 -16.59
CA SER A 425 20.91 44.71 -16.34
C SER A 425 19.86 45.42 -15.48
N VAL A 426 20.31 46.38 -14.66
CA VAL A 426 19.40 47.19 -13.83
C VAL A 426 18.66 48.27 -14.63
N ASP A 427 19.09 48.49 -15.88
CA ASP A 427 18.46 49.44 -16.80
C ASP A 427 17.37 48.78 -17.65
N ASP A 428 17.17 47.47 -17.54
CA ASP A 428 16.11 46.73 -18.25
C ASP A 428 14.72 47.11 -17.73
N VAL A 429 13.76 47.10 -18.65
CA VAL A 429 12.35 47.40 -18.41
C VAL A 429 11.51 46.24 -18.92
N ILE A 430 10.88 45.52 -18.00
CA ILE A 430 9.88 44.50 -18.31
C ILE A 430 8.48 45.11 -18.23
N VAL A 431 7.58 44.67 -19.11
CA VAL A 431 6.20 45.14 -19.17
C VAL A 431 5.27 43.95 -19.26
N GLU A 432 4.37 43.85 -18.29
CA GLU A 432 3.23 42.95 -18.29
C GLU A 432 1.93 43.74 -18.14
N GLU A 433 0.84 43.19 -18.68
CA GLU A 433 -0.50 43.72 -18.48
C GLU A 433 -1.41 42.67 -17.81
N ALA A 434 -2.39 43.14 -17.05
CA ALA A 434 -3.30 42.27 -16.32
C ALA A 434 -3.96 41.15 -17.16
N ASN A 435 -3.93 39.92 -16.62
CA ASN A 435 -4.53 38.69 -17.18
C ASN A 435 -3.83 38.19 -18.45
N GLN A 436 -2.53 38.41 -18.57
CA GLN A 436 -1.76 37.93 -19.71
C GLN A 436 -1.15 36.55 -19.49
N GLY A 437 -0.80 36.16 -18.26
CA GLY A 437 -0.63 34.77 -17.88
C GLY A 437 -0.10 34.64 -16.46
N VAL A 438 0.84 33.72 -16.25
CA VAL A 438 1.60 33.57 -15.01
C VAL A 438 3.08 33.70 -15.34
N ASP A 439 3.63 34.87 -15.05
CA ASP A 439 4.88 35.32 -15.65
C ASP A 439 6.04 35.30 -14.66
N THR A 440 7.23 35.00 -15.16
CA THR A 440 8.42 34.73 -14.34
C THR A 440 9.54 35.71 -14.62
N VAL A 441 10.03 36.36 -13.57
CA VAL A 441 11.26 37.16 -13.62
C VAL A 441 12.44 36.34 -13.10
N VAL A 442 13.49 36.21 -13.91
CA VAL A 442 14.75 35.58 -13.54
C VAL A 442 15.84 36.65 -13.49
N THR A 443 16.45 36.88 -12.33
CA THR A 443 17.43 37.95 -12.19
C THR A 443 18.51 37.65 -11.16
N LYS A 444 19.69 38.24 -11.32
CA LYS A 444 20.79 38.19 -10.33
C LYS A 444 20.78 39.38 -9.34
N PHE A 445 19.81 40.29 -9.48
CA PHE A 445 19.68 41.47 -8.64
C PHE A 445 18.60 41.30 -7.58
N GLY A 446 18.61 42.17 -6.57
CA GLY A 446 17.44 42.29 -5.70
C GLY A 446 16.26 42.85 -6.49
N TRP A 447 15.09 42.24 -6.35
CA TRP A 447 13.95 42.52 -7.20
C TRP A 447 12.63 42.63 -6.43
N THR A 448 11.76 43.52 -6.89
CA THR A 448 10.38 43.65 -6.43
C THR A 448 9.50 43.51 -7.65
N LEU A 449 8.62 42.50 -7.64
CA LEU A 449 7.68 42.26 -8.73
C LEU A 449 6.74 43.46 -8.91
N GLY A 450 6.45 43.79 -10.17
CA GLY A 450 5.42 44.76 -10.51
C GLY A 450 4.04 44.14 -10.37
N ASP A 451 3.01 45.00 -10.29
CA ASP A 451 1.62 44.54 -10.43
C ASP A 451 1.50 43.73 -11.74
N ASP A 452 0.84 42.57 -11.70
CA ASP A 452 0.70 41.60 -12.81
C ASP A 452 1.86 40.60 -13.06
N PHE A 453 2.86 40.52 -12.18
CA PHE A 453 3.82 39.40 -12.16
C PHE A 453 3.61 38.48 -10.97
N GLU A 454 3.76 37.17 -11.21
CA GLU A 454 3.52 36.13 -10.22
C GLU A 454 4.80 35.47 -9.69
N ASN A 455 5.83 35.26 -10.53
CA ASN A 455 6.98 34.45 -10.14
C ASN A 455 8.30 35.24 -10.19
N LEU A 456 9.16 34.99 -9.21
CA LEU A 456 10.53 35.52 -9.13
C LEU A 456 11.52 34.40 -8.83
N THR A 457 12.58 34.30 -9.63
CA THR A 457 13.74 33.46 -9.35
C THR A 457 15.00 34.31 -9.26
N LEU A 458 15.65 34.29 -8.09
CA LEU A 458 16.93 34.93 -7.87
C LEU A 458 18.07 33.98 -8.26
N THR A 459 19.06 34.52 -8.95
CA THR A 459 20.25 33.79 -9.42
C THR A 459 21.53 34.45 -8.93
N GLY A 460 22.69 33.89 -9.30
CA GLY A 460 23.98 34.40 -8.87
C GLY A 460 24.37 33.98 -7.45
N SER A 461 25.39 34.63 -6.91
CA SER A 461 26.00 34.28 -5.61
C SER A 461 25.95 35.40 -4.58
N ASP A 462 25.37 36.56 -4.95
CA ASP A 462 25.26 37.70 -4.05
C ASP A 462 24.01 37.54 -3.17
N ALA A 463 24.09 37.99 -1.92
CA ALA A 463 22.95 38.04 -1.00
C ALA A 463 21.99 39.14 -1.46
N VAL A 464 20.98 38.75 -2.23
CA VAL A 464 19.93 39.60 -2.78
C VAL A 464 18.58 39.22 -2.19
N ASN A 465 17.58 40.08 -2.35
CA ASN A 465 16.25 39.90 -1.75
C ASN A 465 15.17 39.95 -2.82
N GLY A 466 14.08 39.24 -2.58
CA GLY A 466 12.91 39.19 -3.44
C GLY A 466 11.68 39.74 -2.73
N THR A 467 10.81 40.42 -3.47
CA THR A 467 9.51 40.86 -2.94
C THR A 467 8.43 40.61 -3.99
N GLY A 468 7.40 39.86 -3.60
CA GLY A 468 6.19 39.58 -4.36
C GLY A 468 5.21 40.76 -4.35
N THR A 469 3.97 40.47 -4.73
CA THR A 469 2.85 41.40 -4.84
C THR A 469 1.75 41.03 -3.84
N ALA A 470 0.48 41.28 -4.15
CA ALA A 470 -0.66 40.84 -3.32
C ALA A 470 -1.43 39.66 -3.97
N ALA A 471 -0.80 39.00 -4.95
CA ALA A 471 -1.29 37.83 -5.66
C ALA A 471 -0.48 36.61 -5.26
N ASP A 472 -1.00 35.40 -5.52
CA ASP A 472 -0.31 34.14 -5.23
C ASP A 472 1.02 34.07 -6.01
N ASN A 473 2.15 34.22 -5.32
CA ASN A 473 3.48 34.31 -5.89
C ASN A 473 4.33 33.05 -5.69
N ILE A 474 5.26 32.77 -6.61
CA ILE A 474 6.35 31.82 -6.39
C ILE A 474 7.67 32.60 -6.30
N LEU A 475 8.30 32.60 -5.13
CA LEU A 475 9.56 33.29 -4.86
C LEU A 475 10.65 32.26 -4.56
N ILE A 476 11.66 32.19 -5.44
CA ILE A 476 12.80 31.28 -5.30
C ILE A 476 14.08 32.10 -5.13
N GLY A 477 14.80 31.85 -4.04
CA GLY A 477 16.09 32.43 -3.70
C GLY A 477 17.26 31.76 -4.43
N ASN A 478 18.47 32.27 -4.18
CA ASN A 478 19.71 31.72 -4.68
C ASN A 478 20.45 30.93 -3.58
N GLY A 479 21.75 30.69 -3.73
CA GLY A 479 22.54 29.94 -2.75
C GLY A 479 23.14 30.78 -1.61
N ALA A 480 22.64 32.00 -1.39
CA ALA A 480 23.11 32.93 -0.37
C ALA A 480 21.93 33.39 0.50
N ASP A 481 22.22 33.88 1.70
CA ASP A 481 21.21 34.38 2.65
C ASP A 481 20.29 35.46 2.00
N ASN A 482 19.05 35.08 1.68
CA ASN A 482 18.03 35.91 1.06
C ASN A 482 16.95 36.33 2.08
N THR A 483 16.32 37.47 1.84
CA THR A 483 15.01 37.80 2.42
C THR A 483 13.96 37.78 1.31
N LEU A 484 12.98 36.88 1.43
CA LEU A 484 11.85 36.75 0.53
C LEU A 484 10.58 37.24 1.24
N LEU A 485 9.88 38.19 0.62
CA LEU A 485 8.64 38.77 1.13
C LEU A 485 7.49 38.54 0.13
N GLY A 486 6.53 37.69 0.45
CA GLY A 486 5.32 37.42 -0.36
C GLY A 486 4.34 38.59 -0.36
N ASN A 487 4.08 39.15 0.82
CA ASN A 487 3.06 40.14 1.20
C ASN A 487 1.65 39.58 1.33
N GLY A 488 1.01 39.16 0.25
CA GLY A 488 -0.28 38.49 0.39
C GLY A 488 -0.71 37.79 -0.87
N GLY A 489 -1.70 36.91 -0.74
CA GLY A 489 -1.85 35.79 -1.68
C GLY A 489 -1.40 34.51 -0.99
N ASN A 490 -1.60 33.37 -1.65
CA ASN A 490 -1.07 32.08 -1.20
C ASN A 490 0.29 31.87 -1.87
N ASP A 491 1.34 32.31 -1.20
CA ASP A 491 2.68 32.39 -1.77
C ASP A 491 3.48 31.10 -1.51
N THR A 492 4.37 30.74 -2.44
CA THR A 492 5.35 29.67 -2.26
C THR A 492 6.74 30.29 -2.19
N LEU A 493 7.39 30.18 -1.03
CA LEU A 493 8.69 30.76 -0.73
C LEU A 493 9.73 29.65 -0.53
N ASP A 494 10.73 29.61 -1.39
CA ASP A 494 11.91 28.75 -1.26
C ASP A 494 13.15 29.65 -1.22
N GLY A 495 13.82 29.72 -0.07
CA GLY A 495 15.07 30.49 0.08
C GLY A 495 16.22 29.95 -0.76
N GLY A 496 16.13 28.70 -1.21
CA GLY A 496 17.28 27.95 -1.70
C GLY A 496 18.19 27.56 -0.54
N ALA A 497 19.48 27.41 -0.84
CA ALA A 497 20.47 27.13 0.19
C ALA A 497 20.91 28.43 0.86
N GLY A 498 21.01 28.46 2.18
CA GLY A 498 21.43 29.69 2.84
C GLY A 498 21.02 29.72 4.30
N VAL A 499 21.03 30.91 4.87
CA VAL A 499 20.28 31.22 6.10
C VAL A 499 19.28 32.29 5.71
N ASP A 500 18.08 31.86 5.37
CA ASP A 500 17.11 32.71 4.71
C ASP A 500 16.08 33.28 5.68
N THR A 501 15.43 34.38 5.29
CA THR A 501 14.27 34.93 5.98
C THR A 501 13.09 34.91 5.02
N LEU A 502 12.09 34.07 5.33
CA LEU A 502 10.90 33.87 4.52
C LEU A 502 9.71 34.51 5.22
N ILE A 503 9.04 35.45 4.55
CA ILE A 503 7.93 36.24 5.08
C ILE A 503 6.79 36.16 4.07
N GLY A 504 5.81 35.30 4.31
CA GLY A 504 4.67 35.07 3.41
C GLY A 504 3.71 36.25 3.46
N GLY A 505 3.15 36.52 4.64
CA GLY A 505 2.20 37.62 4.84
C GLY A 505 0.77 37.08 4.79
N THR A 506 -0.20 37.83 4.25
CA THR A 506 -1.61 37.40 4.34
C THR A 506 -1.99 36.38 3.25
N GLY A 507 -2.49 35.22 3.62
CA GLY A 507 -2.93 34.14 2.75
C GLY A 507 -2.40 32.81 3.29
N ASN A 508 -2.60 31.71 2.59
CA ASN A 508 -2.08 30.41 3.04
C ASN A 508 -0.77 30.13 2.31
N ASP A 509 0.34 30.41 2.98
CA ASP A 509 1.67 30.39 2.41
C ASP A 509 2.39 29.05 2.61
N SER A 510 3.32 28.75 1.71
CA SER A 510 4.14 27.54 1.74
C SER A 510 5.62 27.88 1.75
N TYR A 511 6.32 27.33 2.72
CA TYR A 511 7.75 27.54 2.96
C TYR A 511 8.55 26.28 2.72
N THR A 512 9.65 26.41 1.99
CA THR A 512 10.67 25.35 1.90
C THR A 512 11.83 25.71 2.82
N VAL A 513 12.21 24.75 3.68
CA VAL A 513 13.31 24.91 4.64
C VAL A 513 14.35 23.81 4.44
N ASP A 514 15.54 24.20 4.01
CA ASP A 514 16.67 23.29 3.80
C ASP A 514 17.81 23.50 4.81
N SER A 515 17.74 24.57 5.59
CA SER A 515 18.75 24.97 6.55
C SER A 515 18.11 25.23 7.91
N ILE A 516 18.74 24.74 8.98
CA ILE A 516 18.30 25.03 10.35
C ILE A 516 18.43 26.50 10.73
N GLY A 517 19.06 27.31 9.88
CA GLY A 517 19.18 28.75 10.05
C GLY A 517 17.98 29.53 9.53
N ASP A 518 17.15 28.93 8.67
CA ASP A 518 16.05 29.65 8.01
C ASP A 518 15.02 30.14 9.02
N LEU A 519 14.61 31.39 8.85
CA LEU A 519 13.66 32.09 9.69
C LEU A 519 12.38 32.33 8.92
N ILE A 520 11.29 31.70 9.37
CA ILE A 520 9.94 32.05 8.93
C ILE A 520 9.40 33.15 9.85
N VAL A 521 8.74 34.15 9.27
CA VAL A 521 8.09 35.23 10.02
C VAL A 521 6.62 35.28 9.63
N GLU A 522 5.76 34.90 10.57
CA GLU A 522 4.30 34.94 10.46
C GLU A 522 3.66 35.77 11.56
N ASN A 523 2.61 36.54 11.24
CA ASN A 523 1.77 37.18 12.24
C ASN A 523 0.44 36.45 12.43
N ALA A 524 -0.23 36.78 13.53
CA ALA A 524 -1.54 36.21 13.82
C ALA A 524 -2.60 36.65 12.79
N ASP A 525 -3.52 35.73 12.48
CA ASP A 525 -4.64 35.91 11.54
C ASP A 525 -4.22 36.16 10.08
N GLU A 526 -3.00 35.77 9.68
CA GLU A 526 -2.50 35.93 8.32
C GLU A 526 -2.81 34.74 7.41
N GLY A 527 -2.89 33.51 7.93
CA GLY A 527 -2.97 32.34 7.07
C GLY A 527 -3.28 31.04 7.78
N ALA A 528 -3.31 29.96 7.00
CA ALA A 528 -3.02 28.62 7.49
C ALA A 528 -1.81 28.11 6.69
N ASP A 529 -0.64 28.14 7.31
CA ASP A 529 0.63 28.11 6.59
C ASP A 529 1.32 26.77 6.71
N SER A 530 2.18 26.45 5.75
CA SER A 530 2.79 25.11 5.60
C SER A 530 4.29 25.18 5.42
N VAL A 531 5.02 24.34 6.16
CA VAL A 531 6.47 24.17 6.03
C VAL A 531 6.79 22.79 5.50
N THR A 532 7.56 22.74 4.41
CA THR A 532 8.22 21.53 3.94
C THR A 532 9.70 21.60 4.30
N ALA A 533 10.17 20.74 5.20
CA ALA A 533 11.53 20.77 5.71
C ALA A 533 12.33 19.52 5.33
N SER A 534 13.58 19.69 4.91
CA SER A 534 14.55 18.58 4.72
C SER A 534 15.54 18.44 5.89
N VAL A 535 15.37 19.26 6.93
CA VAL A 535 16.11 19.29 8.19
C VAL A 535 15.16 19.18 9.38
N SER A 536 15.69 18.95 10.57
CA SER A 536 14.87 19.03 11.79
C SER A 536 14.39 20.47 12.01
N TYR A 537 13.11 20.64 12.29
CA TYR A 537 12.49 21.96 12.32
C TYR A 537 11.46 22.11 13.44
N THR A 538 11.36 23.33 13.97
CA THR A 538 10.35 23.73 14.96
C THR A 538 9.52 24.85 14.34
N LEU A 539 8.20 24.66 14.26
CA LEU A 539 7.30 25.68 13.75
C LEU A 539 7.37 26.93 14.63
N VAL A 540 7.43 28.09 13.98
CA VAL A 540 7.27 29.39 14.65
C VAL A 540 5.80 29.62 14.99
N ASP A 541 5.49 30.60 15.84
CA ASP A 541 4.11 30.96 16.17
C ASP A 541 3.30 31.26 14.88
N ASN A 542 2.02 30.84 14.87
CA ASN A 542 1.06 31.05 13.76
C ASN A 542 1.34 30.25 12.47
N VAL A 543 2.18 29.21 12.53
CA VAL A 543 2.32 28.25 11.42
C VAL A 543 1.72 26.92 11.83
N GLU A 544 0.85 26.35 11.00
CA GLU A 544 0.03 25.19 11.39
C GLU A 544 0.60 23.87 10.88
N ASN A 545 1.18 23.80 9.68
CA ASN A 545 1.51 22.53 9.04
C ASN A 545 3.02 22.33 8.87
N LEU A 546 3.52 21.16 9.24
CA LEU A 546 4.91 20.73 9.04
C LEU A 546 4.94 19.39 8.31
N THR A 547 5.68 19.32 7.20
CA THR A 547 6.01 18.06 6.51
C THR A 547 7.52 17.90 6.45
N LEU A 548 8.03 16.82 7.04
CA LEU A 548 9.43 16.44 6.93
C LEU A 548 9.65 15.61 5.67
N THR A 549 10.80 15.79 5.02
CA THR A 549 11.17 15.08 3.78
C THR A 549 12.47 14.30 3.93
N GLY A 550 12.72 13.40 2.98
CA GLY A 550 13.93 12.58 2.96
C GLY A 550 13.83 11.28 3.77
N THR A 551 14.99 10.73 4.15
CA THR A 551 15.11 9.42 4.82
C THR A 551 15.95 9.50 6.11
N ALA A 552 16.30 10.71 6.53
CA ALA A 552 17.07 10.94 7.75
C ALA A 552 16.15 10.91 8.98
N ASP A 553 16.68 10.48 10.11
CA ASP A 553 16.01 10.54 11.42
C ASP A 553 15.91 12.02 11.85
N LEU A 554 14.83 12.69 11.48
CA LEU A 554 14.59 14.11 11.73
C LEU A 554 13.63 14.32 12.90
N SER A 555 13.76 15.46 13.58
CA SER A 555 12.80 15.92 14.57
C SER A 555 11.89 17.02 14.01
N GLY A 556 10.59 16.91 14.29
CA GLY A 556 9.58 17.93 14.00
C GLY A 556 8.94 18.41 15.29
N THR A 557 8.77 19.71 15.47
CA THR A 557 8.10 20.26 16.64
C THR A 557 7.09 21.32 16.20
N GLY A 558 5.85 21.21 16.69
CA GLY A 558 4.78 22.19 16.50
C GLY A 558 4.96 23.42 17.39
N ASN A 559 3.84 24.08 17.66
CA ASN A 559 3.72 25.28 18.49
C ASN A 559 2.46 25.16 19.39
N ASP A 560 1.91 26.27 19.88
CA ASP A 560 0.71 26.25 20.75
C ASP A 560 -0.63 26.21 19.96
N ALA A 561 -0.58 26.10 18.62
CA ALA A 561 -1.75 26.01 17.73
C ALA A 561 -2.06 24.56 17.34
N ASN A 562 -3.21 24.33 16.69
CA ASN A 562 -3.52 22.99 16.19
C ASN A 562 -2.65 22.68 14.97
N ASN A 563 -1.64 21.84 15.14
CA ASN A 563 -0.68 21.51 14.11
C ASN A 563 -1.01 20.23 13.35
N VAL A 564 -0.63 20.18 12.07
CA VAL A 564 -0.53 18.93 11.30
C VAL A 564 0.95 18.65 11.05
N ILE A 565 1.47 17.57 11.63
CA ILE A 565 2.89 17.20 11.53
C ILE A 565 2.98 15.85 10.81
N VAL A 566 3.68 15.81 9.69
CA VAL A 566 3.94 14.59 8.91
C VAL A 566 5.43 14.30 8.89
N GLY A 567 5.81 13.14 9.38
CA GLY A 567 7.17 12.61 9.35
C GLY A 567 7.61 12.18 7.95
N ASN A 568 8.88 11.78 7.84
CA ASN A 568 9.48 11.30 6.61
C ASN A 568 9.62 9.75 6.64
N ASP A 569 10.57 9.19 5.89
CA ASP A 569 10.80 7.73 5.88
C ASP A 569 11.81 7.25 6.96
N GLY A 570 12.36 8.17 7.76
CA GLY A 570 13.33 7.90 8.83
C GLY A 570 12.66 7.70 10.19
N ALA A 571 13.42 7.37 11.23
CA ALA A 571 12.87 7.29 12.59
C ALA A 571 12.75 8.70 13.18
N ASN A 572 11.55 9.28 13.12
CA ASN A 572 11.29 10.66 13.50
C ASN A 572 11.01 10.82 15.00
N THR A 573 11.29 12.03 15.50
CA THR A 573 10.83 12.49 16.82
C THR A 573 9.92 13.69 16.62
N LEU A 574 8.62 13.49 16.77
CA LEU A 574 7.57 14.46 16.46
C LEU A 574 6.89 14.92 17.75
N SER A 575 6.75 16.23 17.94
CA SER A 575 6.04 16.78 19.09
C SER A 575 5.08 17.89 18.70
N GLY A 576 3.83 17.82 19.14
CA GLY A 576 2.79 18.82 18.86
C GLY A 576 2.92 20.06 19.75
N LEU A 577 3.21 19.85 21.04
CA LEU A 577 3.25 20.82 22.14
C LEU A 577 1.86 21.14 22.70
N GLY A 578 1.14 22.10 22.13
CA GLY A 578 -0.18 22.48 22.64
C GLY A 578 -1.13 22.76 21.48
N GLY A 579 -2.41 22.46 21.64
CA GLY A 579 -3.33 22.46 20.51
C GLY A 579 -3.88 21.06 20.30
N ASN A 580 -4.84 20.91 19.38
CA ASN A 580 -5.34 19.60 18.97
C ASN A 580 -4.59 19.19 17.70
N ASP A 581 -3.52 18.44 17.87
CA ASP A 581 -2.56 18.14 16.82
C ASP A 581 -2.92 16.87 16.07
N THR A 582 -2.54 16.79 14.80
CA THR A 582 -2.54 15.56 14.01
C THR A 582 -1.11 15.22 13.64
N ILE A 583 -0.59 14.13 14.19
CA ILE A 583 0.79 13.69 14.00
C ILE A 583 0.78 12.36 13.25
N ASP A 584 1.35 12.37 12.04
CA ASP A 584 1.62 11.18 11.24
C ASP A 584 3.12 10.90 11.29
N GLY A 585 3.50 9.74 11.84
CA GLY A 585 4.90 9.31 11.91
C GLY A 585 5.54 9.19 10.52
N GLY A 586 4.74 8.94 9.49
CA GLY A 586 5.27 8.48 8.21
C GLY A 586 5.70 7.02 8.33
N LYS A 587 6.74 6.63 7.56
CA LYS A 587 7.35 5.32 7.77
C LYS A 587 8.50 5.50 8.75
N GLY A 588 8.74 4.53 9.62
CA GLY A 588 9.86 4.67 10.52
C GLY A 588 9.63 3.83 11.75
N ALA A 589 10.36 4.12 12.82
CA ALA A 589 9.97 3.70 14.15
C ALA A 589 9.92 4.97 14.97
N ASP A 590 8.76 5.60 14.98
CA ASP A 590 8.65 7.02 15.30
C ASP A 590 8.30 7.26 16.77
N ALA A 591 8.77 8.37 17.31
CA ALA A 591 8.41 8.83 18.65
C ALA A 591 7.53 10.07 18.55
N MET A 592 6.26 9.93 18.90
CA MET A 592 5.23 10.97 18.78
C MET A 592 4.73 11.41 20.16
N ASP A 593 4.74 12.73 20.39
CA ASP A 593 4.27 13.39 21.62
C ASP A 593 3.38 14.60 21.31
N GLY A 594 2.06 14.42 21.30
CA GLY A 594 1.09 15.48 20.99
C GLY A 594 1.14 16.62 21.99
N GLY A 595 1.25 16.29 23.27
CA GLY A 595 1.45 17.28 24.32
C GLY A 595 0.14 17.60 25.03
N ALA A 596 -0.42 18.80 24.83
CA ALA A 596 -1.63 19.25 25.51
C ALA A 596 -2.74 19.60 24.53
N GLY A 597 -3.85 18.87 24.58
CA GLY A 597 -5.02 19.09 23.74
C GLY A 597 -5.66 17.76 23.43
N ASN A 598 -6.46 17.65 22.37
CA ASN A 598 -6.99 16.37 21.94
C ASN A 598 -6.32 15.98 20.62
N ASP A 599 -5.31 15.14 20.73
CA ASP A 599 -4.39 14.86 19.65
C ASP A 599 -4.78 13.58 18.89
N THR A 600 -4.39 13.51 17.62
CA THR A 600 -4.57 12.36 16.75
C THR A 600 -3.23 11.87 16.24
N TYR A 601 -2.91 10.61 16.50
CA TYR A 601 -1.68 9.96 16.08
C TYR A 601 -1.97 8.94 14.98
N ILE A 602 -1.24 8.99 13.87
CA ILE A 602 -1.30 7.97 12.82
C ILE A 602 -0.08 7.07 12.96
N VAL A 603 -0.31 5.77 13.16
CA VAL A 603 0.74 4.77 13.39
C VAL A 603 0.65 3.65 12.35
N ASP A 604 1.78 3.27 11.79
CA ASP A 604 1.87 2.25 10.73
C ASP A 604 3.04 1.27 10.87
N ASP A 605 3.98 1.53 11.78
CA ASP A 605 5.09 0.63 12.10
C ASP A 605 5.01 0.13 13.55
N ALA A 606 5.41 -1.12 13.77
CA ALA A 606 5.38 -1.73 15.09
C ALA A 606 6.42 -1.13 16.07
N GLY A 607 7.37 -0.36 15.55
CA GLY A 607 8.34 0.43 16.30
C GLY A 607 7.81 1.78 16.79
N ASP A 608 6.65 2.22 16.32
CA ASP A 608 6.06 3.51 16.71
C ASP A 608 5.74 3.56 18.20
N THR A 609 6.01 4.72 18.79
CA THR A 609 5.72 5.02 20.19
C THR A 609 4.95 6.32 20.30
N VAL A 610 3.86 6.27 21.06
CA VAL A 610 3.00 7.43 21.32
C VAL A 610 3.02 7.72 22.82
N THR A 611 3.33 8.96 23.16
CA THR A 611 3.20 9.51 24.52
C THR A 611 2.29 10.73 24.50
N ASP A 612 1.59 10.95 25.61
CA ASP A 612 0.73 12.13 25.75
C ASP A 612 0.80 12.66 27.19
N SER A 613 0.54 13.95 27.37
CA SER A 613 0.63 14.64 28.66
C SER A 613 -0.71 15.17 29.19
N ALA A 614 -1.71 15.43 28.33
CA ALA A 614 -3.06 15.84 28.72
C ALA A 614 -4.00 15.88 27.51
N GLY A 615 -5.14 15.20 27.59
CA GLY A 615 -6.06 15.24 26.47
C GLY A 615 -7.17 14.23 26.51
N THR A 616 -7.83 14.08 25.37
CA THR A 616 -8.60 12.89 25.02
C THR A 616 -8.15 12.48 23.63
N ASP A 617 -7.18 11.60 23.59
CA ASP A 617 -6.34 11.43 22.43
C ASP A 617 -6.71 10.18 21.65
N THR A 618 -6.43 10.19 20.36
CA THR A 618 -6.84 9.12 19.44
C THR A 618 -5.66 8.59 18.67
N VAL A 619 -5.45 7.28 18.73
CA VAL A 619 -4.53 6.59 17.81
C VAL A 619 -5.32 6.03 16.63
N GLN A 620 -5.01 6.45 15.41
CA GLN A 620 -5.43 5.80 14.18
C GLN A 620 -4.35 4.81 13.75
N SER A 621 -4.64 3.52 13.81
CA SER A 621 -3.65 2.47 13.58
C SER A 621 -3.96 1.63 12.36
N SER A 622 -2.98 1.39 11.50
CA SER A 622 -3.05 0.40 10.42
C SER A 622 -2.46 -0.97 10.80
N ILE A 623 -2.05 -1.11 12.07
CA ILE A 623 -1.43 -2.31 12.66
C ILE A 623 -2.16 -2.74 13.94
N THR A 624 -1.77 -3.87 14.53
CA THR A 624 -2.23 -4.22 15.88
C THR A 624 -1.66 -3.23 16.89
N TRP A 625 -2.50 -2.65 17.74
CA TRP A 625 -2.10 -1.60 18.67
C TRP A 625 -2.48 -1.89 20.13
N VAL A 626 -1.65 -1.41 21.05
CA VAL A 626 -1.90 -1.44 22.50
C VAL A 626 -1.77 -0.02 23.02
N LEU A 627 -2.83 0.52 23.62
CA LEU A 627 -2.83 1.88 24.15
C LEU A 627 -1.85 2.02 25.32
N ALA A 628 -0.97 3.03 25.22
CA ALA A 628 -0.16 3.48 26.36
C ALA A 628 -1.06 4.03 27.47
N ALA A 629 -0.54 4.12 28.70
CA ALA A 629 -1.34 4.40 29.89
C ALA A 629 -2.08 5.75 29.92
N SER A 630 -1.64 6.72 29.11
CA SER A 630 -2.20 8.07 29.02
C SER A 630 -3.16 8.29 27.86
N LEU A 631 -3.44 7.27 27.04
CA LEU A 631 -4.27 7.40 25.84
C LEU A 631 -5.67 6.83 26.07
N GLU A 632 -6.68 7.45 25.47
CA GLU A 632 -8.09 7.07 25.67
C GLU A 632 -8.66 6.31 24.48
N ASN A 633 -8.32 6.67 23.24
CA ASN A 633 -9.01 6.16 22.06
C ASN A 633 -8.08 5.49 21.06
N VAL A 634 -8.55 4.41 20.43
CA VAL A 634 -7.91 3.83 19.24
C VAL A 634 -8.96 3.52 18.18
N THR A 635 -8.64 3.84 16.93
CA THR A 635 -9.40 3.48 15.74
C THR A 635 -8.51 2.66 14.82
N LEU A 636 -8.88 1.41 14.57
CA LEU A 636 -8.22 0.56 13.60
C LEU A 636 -8.65 0.96 12.19
N THR A 637 -7.71 1.01 11.27
CA THR A 637 -7.91 1.40 9.87
C THR A 637 -7.64 0.23 8.93
N GLY A 638 -8.02 0.38 7.67
CA GLY A 638 -7.82 -0.67 6.66
C GLY A 638 -8.79 -1.86 6.79
N LYS A 639 -8.39 -3.02 6.26
CA LYS A 639 -9.22 -4.25 6.20
C LYS A 639 -8.50 -5.50 6.72
N ALA A 640 -7.30 -5.34 7.25
CA ALA A 640 -6.56 -6.45 7.83
C ALA A 640 -7.20 -6.85 9.16
N ALA A 641 -7.12 -8.14 9.51
CA ALA A 641 -7.47 -8.64 10.83
C ALA A 641 -6.39 -8.22 11.84
N ILE A 642 -6.45 -6.95 12.25
CA ILE A 642 -5.62 -6.34 13.28
C ILE A 642 -6.43 -6.25 14.59
N ASN A 643 -5.76 -5.92 15.69
CA ASN A 643 -6.36 -6.03 17.03
C ASN A 643 -6.07 -4.76 17.81
N ALA A 644 -6.88 -4.48 18.82
CA ALA A 644 -6.69 -3.37 19.72
C ALA A 644 -6.79 -3.82 21.18
N THR A 645 -5.88 -3.34 22.01
CA THR A 645 -5.94 -3.50 23.47
C THR A 645 -5.90 -2.13 24.14
N GLY A 646 -6.87 -1.86 25.01
CA GLY A 646 -6.95 -0.68 25.85
C GLY A 646 -6.00 -0.74 27.05
N ASN A 647 -6.27 0.10 28.03
CA ASN A 647 -5.48 0.23 29.24
C ASN A 647 -6.39 0.20 30.49
N ALA A 648 -6.05 0.94 31.55
CA ALA A 648 -6.84 0.96 32.79
C ALA A 648 -7.85 2.14 32.84
N GLN A 649 -7.86 2.99 31.83
CA GLN A 649 -8.77 4.12 31.67
C GLN A 649 -10.06 3.68 30.96
N ALA A 650 -11.06 4.55 30.87
CA ALA A 650 -12.26 4.28 30.07
C ALA A 650 -11.96 4.56 28.59
N ASN A 651 -11.66 3.51 27.84
CA ASN A 651 -11.24 3.60 26.45
C ASN A 651 -12.41 3.58 25.46
N VAL A 652 -12.26 4.27 24.32
CA VAL A 652 -13.11 4.06 23.14
C VAL A 652 -12.28 3.38 22.06
N ILE A 653 -12.62 2.13 21.76
CA ILE A 653 -11.91 1.30 20.81
C ILE A 653 -12.83 1.03 19.62
N THR A 654 -12.43 1.46 18.43
CA THR A 654 -13.16 1.21 17.18
C THR A 654 -12.33 0.29 16.28
N GLY A 655 -12.86 -0.87 15.92
CA GLY A 655 -12.30 -1.82 14.97
C GLY A 655 -12.52 -1.39 13.52
N ASN A 656 -12.03 -2.22 12.60
CA ASN A 656 -12.13 -2.03 11.17
C ASN A 656 -13.08 -3.08 10.54
N ASP A 657 -12.99 -3.30 9.23
CA ASP A 657 -13.85 -4.29 8.53
C ASP A 657 -13.34 -5.75 8.65
N GLY A 658 -12.20 -5.97 9.32
CA GLY A 658 -11.59 -7.29 9.49
C GLY A 658 -11.94 -7.92 10.84
N ASP A 659 -11.79 -9.22 10.96
CA ASP A 659 -12.01 -9.95 12.22
C ASP A 659 -11.06 -9.44 13.33
N ASN A 660 -11.54 -8.57 14.22
CA ASN A 660 -10.75 -7.92 15.26
C ASN A 660 -10.89 -8.62 16.61
N VAL A 661 -9.78 -8.74 17.34
CA VAL A 661 -9.79 -8.98 18.78
C VAL A 661 -9.66 -7.63 19.49
N ILE A 662 -10.68 -7.28 20.25
CA ILE A 662 -10.77 -6.02 20.98
C ILE A 662 -10.83 -6.32 22.48
N ASP A 663 -9.83 -5.83 23.22
CA ASP A 663 -9.75 -5.96 24.68
C ASP A 663 -9.73 -4.56 25.30
N GLY A 664 -10.77 -4.19 26.06
CA GLY A 664 -10.86 -2.88 26.70
C GLY A 664 -9.83 -2.67 27.81
N GLY A 665 -9.34 -3.75 28.43
CA GLY A 665 -8.64 -3.69 29.70
C GLY A 665 -9.61 -3.50 30.87
N ALA A 666 -9.11 -2.96 31.99
CA ALA A 666 -9.85 -2.90 33.26
C ALA A 666 -10.89 -1.75 33.35
N GLY A 667 -10.97 -0.95 32.29
CA GLY A 667 -11.69 0.32 32.20
C GLY A 667 -13.19 0.18 32.22
N ALA A 668 -13.90 1.25 31.85
CA ALA A 668 -15.33 1.18 31.55
C ALA A 668 -15.47 1.50 30.06
N ASP A 669 -15.25 0.49 29.24
CA ASP A 669 -14.79 0.68 27.87
C ASP A 669 -15.96 0.64 26.87
N THR A 670 -15.82 1.37 25.78
CA THR A 670 -16.72 1.28 24.62
C THR A 670 -15.96 0.69 23.46
N MET A 671 -16.24 -0.58 23.16
CA MET A 671 -15.62 -1.35 22.10
C MET A 671 -16.62 -1.50 20.95
N ILE A 672 -16.23 -1.08 19.75
CA ILE A 672 -17.04 -1.09 18.54
C ILE A 672 -16.28 -1.94 17.51
N GLY A 673 -16.80 -3.10 17.12
CA GLY A 673 -16.08 -4.06 16.24
C GLY A 673 -16.04 -3.62 14.80
N GLY A 674 -17.22 -3.34 14.23
CA GLY A 674 -17.34 -2.87 12.86
C GLY A 674 -18.00 -3.92 12.00
N ALA A 675 -17.27 -4.44 11.01
CA ALA A 675 -17.68 -5.61 10.23
C ALA A 675 -16.58 -6.68 10.36
N GLY A 676 -16.89 -7.93 10.01
CA GLY A 676 -16.00 -9.05 10.34
C GLY A 676 -16.51 -9.79 11.57
N ALA A 677 -15.91 -10.93 11.89
CA ALA A 677 -16.25 -11.73 13.06
C ALA A 677 -15.38 -11.31 14.24
N ASP A 678 -15.91 -10.46 15.11
CA ASP A 678 -15.14 -9.77 16.14
C ASP A 678 -15.18 -10.52 17.48
N THR A 679 -14.12 -10.38 18.27
CA THR A 679 -14.03 -10.93 19.63
C THR A 679 -13.76 -9.82 20.63
N TYR A 680 -14.66 -9.66 21.60
CA TYR A 680 -14.56 -8.68 22.68
C TYR A 680 -14.16 -9.33 24.00
N TYR A 681 -13.22 -8.73 24.73
CA TYR A 681 -12.98 -9.04 26.12
C TYR A 681 -13.64 -7.99 27.02
N VAL A 682 -14.53 -8.46 27.89
CA VAL A 682 -15.27 -7.62 28.85
C VAL A 682 -14.91 -8.06 30.26
N ASP A 683 -14.22 -7.21 31.00
CA ASP A 683 -13.84 -7.50 32.38
C ASP A 683 -14.55 -6.61 33.42
N ASN A 684 -15.20 -5.53 32.94
CA ASN A 684 -15.96 -4.61 33.76
C ASN A 684 -17.44 -4.60 33.35
N SER A 685 -18.33 -4.62 34.34
CA SER A 685 -19.78 -4.58 34.12
C SER A 685 -20.30 -3.31 33.41
N ALA A 686 -19.47 -2.27 33.31
CA ALA A 686 -19.78 -1.03 32.62
C ALA A 686 -19.30 -1.02 31.16
N ASP A 687 -18.56 -2.05 30.72
CA ASP A 687 -18.10 -2.17 29.34
C ASP A 687 -19.28 -2.30 28.38
N LYS A 688 -19.03 -1.89 27.13
CA LYS A 688 -19.97 -2.02 26.02
C LYS A 688 -19.24 -2.62 24.83
N ALA A 689 -19.69 -3.79 24.38
CA ALA A 689 -19.39 -4.32 23.07
C ALA A 689 -20.53 -3.89 22.13
N ILE A 690 -20.24 -3.15 21.06
CA ILE A 690 -21.23 -2.53 20.17
C ILE A 690 -20.99 -2.98 18.73
N GLU A 691 -22.04 -3.47 18.09
CA GLU A 691 -22.05 -3.79 16.67
C GLU A 691 -22.84 -2.77 15.85
N THR A 692 -22.36 -2.43 14.65
CA THR A 692 -22.92 -1.32 13.85
C THR A 692 -23.90 -1.75 12.75
N ALA A 693 -24.03 -3.04 12.40
CA ALA A 693 -25.04 -3.50 11.44
C ALA A 693 -25.40 -5.00 11.49
N GLN A 694 -26.64 -5.33 11.07
CA GLN A 694 -27.07 -6.71 10.71
C GLN A 694 -26.34 -7.15 9.44
N GLY A 695 -25.22 -7.84 9.59
CA GLY A 695 -24.39 -8.32 8.47
C GLY A 695 -22.89 -8.38 8.75
N GLY A 696 -22.44 -8.00 9.97
CA GLY A 696 -21.14 -8.39 10.51
C GLY A 696 -20.98 -9.90 10.57
N GLY A 697 -19.81 -10.39 10.94
CA GLY A 697 -19.52 -11.81 11.07
C GLY A 697 -20.33 -12.47 12.19
N THR A 698 -19.76 -13.49 12.82
CA THR A 698 -20.37 -14.10 14.00
C THR A 698 -19.54 -13.67 15.20
N ASP A 699 -20.09 -12.75 15.98
CA ASP A 699 -19.31 -12.03 16.98
C ASP A 699 -19.34 -12.76 18.34
N LEU A 700 -18.27 -12.60 19.11
CA LEU A 700 -18.08 -13.27 20.40
C LEU A 700 -17.69 -12.28 21.49
N VAL A 701 -18.49 -12.22 22.55
CA VAL A 701 -18.11 -11.56 23.81
C VAL A 701 -17.60 -12.60 24.79
N ILE A 702 -16.37 -12.43 25.26
CA ILE A 702 -15.76 -13.20 26.35
C ILE A 702 -15.77 -12.32 27.59
N ALA A 703 -16.59 -12.66 28.59
CA ALA A 703 -16.80 -11.83 29.76
C ALA A 703 -16.31 -12.50 31.05
N SER A 704 -15.58 -11.76 31.90
CA SER A 704 -15.31 -12.13 33.30
C SER A 704 -16.19 -11.38 34.30
N ALA A 705 -17.11 -10.54 33.81
CA ALA A 705 -18.15 -9.85 34.56
C ALA A 705 -19.54 -10.19 34.03
N SER A 706 -20.59 -9.87 34.80
CA SER A 706 -21.96 -10.00 34.31
C SER A 706 -22.17 -9.09 33.11
N PHE A 707 -22.71 -9.63 32.01
CA PHE A 707 -22.82 -8.90 30.76
C PHE A 707 -24.14 -9.19 30.05
N LYS A 708 -24.62 -8.20 29.29
CA LYS A 708 -25.76 -8.35 28.40
C LYS A 708 -25.36 -7.91 27.00
N LEU A 709 -25.54 -8.81 26.03
CA LEU A 709 -25.29 -8.54 24.62
C LEU A 709 -26.10 -7.32 24.17
N THR A 710 -25.45 -6.42 23.44
CA THR A 710 -26.10 -5.31 22.75
C THR A 710 -26.80 -5.83 21.49
N ASP A 711 -27.52 -4.95 20.79
CA ASP A 711 -28.13 -5.35 19.52
C ASP A 711 -27.05 -5.85 18.54
N TYR A 712 -27.34 -6.96 17.87
CA TYR A 712 -26.54 -7.60 16.81
C TYR A 712 -25.36 -8.49 17.24
N ALA A 713 -24.84 -8.38 18.47
CA ALA A 713 -23.83 -9.34 18.94
C ALA A 713 -24.40 -10.77 19.06
N ASP A 714 -23.70 -11.78 18.55
CA ASP A 714 -24.21 -13.17 18.47
C ASP A 714 -23.99 -13.98 19.73
N ASN A 715 -22.76 -14.05 20.23
CA ASN A 715 -22.36 -15.05 21.23
C ASN A 715 -21.77 -14.42 22.50
N LEU A 716 -22.04 -15.04 23.65
CA LEU A 716 -21.50 -14.64 24.95
C LEU A 716 -20.92 -15.87 25.67
N THR A 717 -19.68 -15.79 26.11
CA THR A 717 -19.04 -16.78 26.99
C THR A 717 -18.62 -16.13 28.29
N LEU A 718 -19.17 -16.59 29.41
CA LEU A 718 -18.71 -16.24 30.74
C LEU A 718 -17.46 -17.04 31.11
N THR A 719 -16.55 -16.40 31.84
CA THR A 719 -15.30 -16.99 32.32
C THR A 719 -15.19 -16.91 33.84
N GLY A 720 -14.22 -17.61 34.41
CA GLY A 720 -14.00 -17.65 35.87
C GLY A 720 -14.95 -18.59 36.61
N THR A 721 -15.16 -18.32 37.89
CA THR A 721 -15.96 -19.17 38.80
C THR A 721 -16.95 -18.36 39.64
N ALA A 722 -17.19 -17.10 39.25
CA ALA A 722 -18.08 -16.21 39.98
C ALA A 722 -19.54 -16.43 39.54
N ASP A 723 -20.48 -16.14 40.44
CA ASP A 723 -21.90 -16.15 40.14
C ASP A 723 -22.23 -14.91 39.28
N LEU A 724 -22.27 -15.10 37.96
CA LEU A 724 -22.44 -14.02 36.97
C LEU A 724 -23.80 -14.08 36.29
N SER A 725 -24.21 -12.99 35.67
CA SER A 725 -25.42 -12.94 34.84
C SER A 725 -25.08 -12.74 33.37
N ALA A 726 -25.74 -13.48 32.50
CA ALA A 726 -25.60 -13.38 31.05
C ALA A 726 -26.97 -13.06 30.42
N GLY A 727 -27.03 -11.99 29.65
CA GLY A 727 -28.22 -11.59 28.90
C GLY A 727 -27.98 -11.62 27.40
N GLY A 728 -28.90 -12.19 26.64
CA GLY A 728 -28.95 -12.08 25.19
C GLY A 728 -29.74 -10.85 24.70
N ASN A 729 -29.92 -10.78 23.39
CA ASN A 729 -30.60 -9.70 22.69
C ASN A 729 -31.88 -10.22 21.99
N VAL A 730 -32.20 -9.73 20.79
CA VAL A 730 -33.42 -10.13 20.04
C VAL A 730 -33.15 -11.10 18.88
N ILE A 731 -31.88 -11.47 18.66
CA ILE A 731 -31.46 -12.47 17.67
C ILE A 731 -31.12 -13.78 18.40
N GLY A 732 -31.00 -14.89 17.65
CA GLY A 732 -30.64 -16.17 18.27
C GLY A 732 -29.19 -16.18 18.72
N ASN A 733 -28.96 -16.22 20.03
CA ASN A 733 -27.64 -16.16 20.64
C ASN A 733 -27.11 -17.54 21.06
N VAL A 734 -25.78 -17.71 21.10
CA VAL A 734 -25.14 -18.80 21.87
C VAL A 734 -24.55 -18.21 23.13
N ILE A 735 -25.14 -18.55 24.28
CA ILE A 735 -24.71 -18.09 25.60
C ILE A 735 -24.17 -19.27 26.39
N THR A 736 -22.92 -19.18 26.81
CA THR A 736 -22.26 -20.19 27.62
C THR A 736 -21.79 -19.60 28.95
N GLY A 737 -22.21 -20.21 30.04
CA GLY A 737 -21.85 -19.89 31.41
C GLY A 737 -20.43 -20.30 31.81
N ASN A 738 -20.13 -20.06 33.08
CA ASN A 738 -18.90 -20.43 33.76
C ASN A 738 -19.19 -21.50 34.83
N SER A 739 -18.27 -21.78 35.76
CA SER A 739 -18.50 -22.82 36.77
C SER A 739 -19.22 -22.33 38.06
N GLY A 740 -19.71 -21.08 38.05
CA GLY A 740 -20.45 -20.47 39.16
C GLY A 740 -21.95 -20.54 38.93
N ASN A 741 -22.77 -20.10 39.88
CA ASN A 741 -24.22 -20.11 39.72
C ASN A 741 -24.65 -18.94 38.83
N ASN A 742 -24.94 -19.23 37.57
CA ASN A 742 -25.21 -18.24 36.54
C ASN A 742 -26.69 -17.89 36.45
N VAL A 743 -27.00 -16.63 36.16
CA VAL A 743 -28.35 -16.18 35.81
C VAL A 743 -28.37 -15.87 34.32
N ILE A 744 -29.05 -16.69 33.53
CA ILE A 744 -29.03 -16.62 32.06
C ILE A 744 -30.42 -16.26 31.53
N GLU A 745 -30.51 -15.22 30.71
CA GLU A 745 -31.72 -14.82 29.98
C GLU A 745 -31.38 -14.66 28.49
N GLY A 746 -31.92 -15.53 27.62
CA GLY A 746 -31.66 -15.50 26.17
C GLY A 746 -32.24 -14.26 25.47
N GLY A 747 -33.37 -13.75 25.97
CA GLY A 747 -33.98 -12.52 25.48
C GLY A 747 -35.08 -12.77 24.46
N GLY A 748 -34.75 -12.75 23.18
CA GLY A 748 -35.67 -13.13 22.12
C GLY A 748 -34.87 -13.66 20.94
N GLY A 749 -35.45 -14.55 20.15
CA GLY A 749 -34.70 -15.21 19.09
C GLY A 749 -34.88 -16.71 19.22
N LYS A 750 -33.91 -17.47 18.74
CA LYS A 750 -33.80 -18.90 19.05
C LYS A 750 -32.41 -19.15 19.59
N ASP A 751 -32.32 -19.28 20.90
CA ASP A 751 -31.05 -19.27 21.60
C ASP A 751 -30.49 -20.68 21.82
N THR A 752 -29.22 -20.75 22.23
CA THR A 752 -28.58 -21.93 22.83
C THR A 752 -27.91 -21.48 24.11
N LEU A 753 -28.45 -21.91 25.24
CA LEU A 753 -28.07 -21.51 26.58
C LEU A 753 -27.45 -22.72 27.31
N ASP A 754 -26.20 -22.60 27.75
CA ASP A 754 -25.46 -23.65 28.46
C ASP A 754 -24.86 -23.05 29.74
N GLY A 755 -25.39 -23.41 30.91
CA GLY A 755 -24.97 -22.92 32.22
C GLY A 755 -23.62 -23.46 32.68
N ARG A 756 -23.32 -24.71 32.30
CA ARG A 756 -22.18 -25.52 32.74
C ARG A 756 -22.33 -25.96 34.20
N ASP A 757 -21.22 -26.24 34.89
CA ASP A 757 -21.28 -26.66 36.29
C ASP A 757 -21.73 -25.47 37.16
N GLY A 758 -22.64 -25.68 38.10
CA GLY A 758 -23.24 -24.58 38.85
C GLY A 758 -24.70 -24.90 39.13
N SER A 759 -25.34 -24.21 40.06
CA SER A 759 -26.80 -24.26 40.18
C SER A 759 -27.36 -23.06 39.46
N ASP A 760 -27.61 -23.23 38.16
CA ASP A 760 -27.88 -22.15 37.24
C ASP A 760 -29.36 -21.80 37.17
N LEU A 761 -29.65 -20.54 36.83
CA LEU A 761 -31.00 -20.01 36.72
C LEU A 761 -31.23 -19.50 35.31
N TYR A 762 -32.09 -20.19 34.56
CA TYR A 762 -32.59 -19.77 33.26
C TYR A 762 -33.87 -18.96 33.45
N VAL A 763 -33.80 -17.65 33.23
CA VAL A 763 -34.95 -16.74 33.41
C VAL A 763 -35.73 -16.61 32.11
N VAL A 764 -37.04 -16.81 32.23
CA VAL A 764 -37.98 -16.74 31.12
C VAL A 764 -39.00 -15.65 31.40
N SER A 765 -38.88 -14.52 30.68
CA SER A 765 -39.69 -13.33 30.97
C SER A 765 -40.88 -13.16 30.02
N ASN A 766 -40.91 -13.85 28.87
CA ASN A 766 -41.97 -13.69 27.87
C ASN A 766 -42.46 -15.04 27.29
N THR A 767 -43.73 -15.10 26.86
CA THR A 767 -44.38 -16.33 26.36
C THR A 767 -44.11 -16.63 24.88
N ARG A 768 -43.30 -15.80 24.20
CA ARG A 768 -42.89 -15.95 22.80
C ARG A 768 -41.49 -16.57 22.66
N ASP A 769 -40.67 -16.55 23.70
CA ASP A 769 -39.45 -17.37 23.80
C ASP A 769 -39.85 -18.84 23.77
N GLY A 770 -39.53 -19.48 22.65
CA GLY A 770 -39.92 -20.84 22.38
C GLY A 770 -38.85 -21.79 22.90
N PHE A 771 -39.02 -22.31 24.12
CA PHE A 771 -38.28 -23.41 24.78
C PHE A 771 -38.27 -24.74 24.01
N GLN A 772 -38.15 -24.74 22.69
CA GLN A 772 -37.99 -25.94 21.90
C GLN A 772 -36.50 -26.18 21.63
N GLY A 773 -35.76 -26.49 22.72
CA GLY A 773 -34.37 -26.88 22.68
C GLY A 773 -33.38 -25.74 22.78
N GLU A 774 -33.72 -24.71 23.55
CA GLU A 774 -32.85 -23.55 23.78
C GLU A 774 -31.89 -23.81 24.96
N ILE A 775 -32.33 -24.53 25.99
CA ILE A 775 -31.48 -24.84 27.15
C ILE A 775 -30.74 -26.15 26.91
N GLN A 776 -29.43 -26.11 26.75
CA GLN A 776 -28.58 -27.27 26.53
C GLN A 776 -27.48 -27.28 27.58
N ASP A 777 -27.86 -27.38 28.86
CA ASP A 777 -26.90 -27.38 29.94
C ASP A 777 -26.02 -28.63 29.90
N THR A 778 -24.71 -28.41 29.81
CA THR A 778 -23.68 -29.45 29.79
C THR A 778 -23.05 -29.72 31.14
N GLY A 779 -23.47 -28.97 32.17
CA GLY A 779 -23.09 -29.14 33.56
C GLY A 779 -23.31 -30.54 34.09
N THR A 780 -22.46 -30.93 35.03
CA THR A 780 -22.53 -32.25 35.69
C THR A 780 -22.75 -32.16 37.18
N THR A 781 -22.69 -30.95 37.75
CA THR A 781 -22.89 -30.69 39.17
C THR A 781 -23.73 -29.44 39.37
N GLY A 782 -24.63 -29.50 40.35
CA GLY A 782 -25.49 -28.38 40.69
C GLY A 782 -26.96 -28.75 40.61
N THR A 783 -27.83 -27.75 40.55
CA THR A 783 -29.27 -27.94 40.40
C THR A 783 -29.80 -26.78 39.59
N ASP A 784 -30.19 -27.09 38.37
CA ASP A 784 -30.47 -26.08 37.36
C ASP A 784 -31.96 -25.80 37.31
N GLU A 785 -32.28 -24.52 37.38
CA GLU A 785 -33.63 -24.01 37.54
C GLU A 785 -34.07 -23.21 36.32
N VAL A 786 -35.21 -23.59 35.74
CA VAL A 786 -35.91 -22.75 34.77
C VAL A 786 -37.01 -21.99 35.49
N ARG A 787 -36.97 -20.65 35.38
CA ARG A 787 -37.96 -19.79 36.02
C ARG A 787 -38.85 -19.06 35.05
N LEU A 788 -40.13 -19.40 35.10
CA LEU A 788 -41.20 -18.80 34.32
C LEU A 788 -41.72 -17.54 35.04
N SER A 789 -41.12 -16.40 34.75
CA SER A 789 -41.38 -15.10 35.41
C SER A 789 -42.54 -14.29 34.82
N TYR A 790 -43.49 -14.99 34.19
CA TYR A 790 -44.65 -14.37 33.55
C TYR A 790 -45.54 -13.64 34.56
N THR A 791 -45.96 -12.44 34.19
CA THR A 791 -46.98 -11.65 34.94
C THR A 791 -48.39 -11.80 34.36
N THR A 792 -48.53 -12.54 33.25
CA THR A 792 -49.79 -12.84 32.57
C THR A 792 -49.89 -14.33 32.29
N SER A 793 -51.07 -14.82 31.93
CA SER A 793 -51.22 -16.24 31.59
C SER A 793 -50.33 -16.64 30.42
N GLY A 794 -49.59 -17.72 30.58
CA GLY A 794 -48.63 -18.24 29.62
C GLY A 794 -48.66 -19.76 29.51
N TYR A 795 -48.04 -20.29 28.47
CA TYR A 795 -47.88 -21.72 28.27
C TYR A 795 -46.47 -22.04 27.76
N SER A 796 -45.72 -22.81 28.54
CA SER A 796 -44.35 -23.23 28.19
C SER A 796 -44.31 -24.73 27.97
N VAL A 797 -43.62 -25.15 26.90
CA VAL A 797 -43.49 -26.56 26.52
C VAL A 797 -42.01 -26.86 26.31
N PHE A 798 -41.46 -27.74 27.13
CA PHE A 798 -40.10 -28.23 27.00
C PHE A 798 -40.04 -29.32 25.92
N SER A 799 -38.89 -29.43 25.27
CA SER A 799 -38.55 -30.46 24.30
C SER A 799 -37.57 -31.48 24.88
N ASP A 800 -37.26 -32.51 24.09
CA ASP A 800 -36.23 -33.52 24.39
C ASP A 800 -34.81 -32.99 24.16
N LYS A 801 -34.69 -31.76 23.63
CA LYS A 801 -33.43 -31.05 23.47
C LYS A 801 -33.16 -30.09 24.62
N ASP A 802 -34.13 -29.85 25.49
CA ASP A 802 -33.90 -29.09 26.70
C ASP A 802 -33.30 -30.05 27.74
N THR A 803 -32.03 -29.84 28.12
CA THR A 803 -31.23 -30.78 28.93
C THR A 803 -30.61 -30.12 30.14
N GLY A 804 -30.34 -30.92 31.18
CA GLY A 804 -29.74 -30.47 32.44
C GLY A 804 -30.65 -29.51 33.21
N ILE A 805 -31.91 -29.88 33.40
CA ILE A 805 -32.91 -29.09 34.14
C ILE A 805 -33.46 -29.98 35.25
N GLU A 806 -33.22 -29.62 36.51
CA GLU A 806 -33.73 -30.37 37.67
C GLU A 806 -34.94 -29.68 38.33
N ARG A 807 -35.10 -28.36 38.13
CA ARG A 807 -36.18 -27.59 38.75
C ARG A 807 -36.86 -26.66 37.77
N ILE A 808 -38.17 -26.57 37.86
CA ILE A 808 -38.99 -25.58 37.16
C ILE A 808 -39.78 -24.79 38.19
N VAL A 809 -39.65 -23.46 38.18
CA VAL A 809 -40.37 -22.57 39.09
C VAL A 809 -41.24 -21.62 38.32
N ILE A 810 -42.52 -21.56 38.67
CA ILE A 810 -43.44 -20.52 38.21
C ILE A 810 -43.39 -19.42 39.25
N GLY A 811 -42.85 -18.24 38.90
CA GLY A 811 -42.92 -17.10 39.80
C GLY A 811 -42.07 -15.91 39.39
N THR A 812 -42.36 -14.76 40.00
CA THR A 812 -41.95 -13.44 39.49
C THR A 812 -40.55 -12.98 39.89
N GLY A 813 -39.90 -13.62 40.86
CA GLY A 813 -38.54 -13.26 41.24
C GLY A 813 -37.53 -13.66 40.18
N THR A 814 -36.47 -12.88 39.99
CA THR A 814 -35.40 -13.21 39.01
C THR A 814 -34.04 -13.51 39.66
N GLY A 815 -33.98 -13.52 40.99
CA GLY A 815 -32.75 -13.86 41.73
C GLY A 815 -32.55 -15.37 41.90
N ALA A 816 -31.32 -15.80 42.16
CA ALA A 816 -30.91 -17.22 42.26
C ALA A 816 -31.67 -18.08 43.30
N VAL A 817 -32.47 -17.47 44.18
CA VAL A 817 -33.32 -18.20 45.14
C VAL A 817 -34.67 -18.50 44.50
N ALA A 818 -35.09 -19.77 44.50
CA ALA A 818 -36.40 -20.21 44.04
C ALA A 818 -37.52 -19.30 44.61
N ASP A 819 -38.27 -18.66 43.72
CA ASP A 819 -39.32 -17.71 44.07
C ASP A 819 -40.61 -18.08 43.33
N SER A 820 -41.55 -18.72 44.06
CA SER A 820 -42.88 -19.07 43.57
C SER A 820 -43.93 -17.96 43.76
N THR A 821 -43.51 -16.71 43.94
CA THR A 821 -44.46 -15.59 44.04
C THR A 821 -45.14 -15.28 42.71
N GLY A 822 -46.40 -14.82 42.77
CA GLY A 822 -47.18 -14.45 41.59
C GLY A 822 -48.57 -15.05 41.63
N THR A 823 -49.48 -14.55 40.80
CA THR A 823 -50.88 -15.00 40.73
C THR A 823 -51.36 -15.29 39.30
N ALA A 824 -50.44 -15.22 38.33
CA ALA A 824 -50.75 -15.51 36.94
C ALA A 824 -50.95 -17.02 36.77
N ALA A 825 -52.08 -17.41 36.16
CA ALA A 825 -52.33 -18.79 35.79
C ALA A 825 -51.38 -19.19 34.66
N VAL A 826 -50.37 -20.00 34.97
CA VAL A 826 -49.36 -20.47 34.00
C VAL A 826 -49.52 -21.96 33.76
N ALA A 827 -49.44 -22.34 32.49
CA ALA A 827 -49.39 -23.73 32.09
C ALA A 827 -47.94 -24.12 31.74
N VAL A 828 -47.50 -25.30 32.17
CA VAL A 828 -46.17 -25.83 31.86
C VAL A 828 -46.27 -27.31 31.52
N SER A 829 -45.50 -27.72 30.52
CA SER A 829 -45.39 -29.12 30.09
C SER A 829 -43.93 -29.53 30.00
N ALA A 830 -43.47 -30.29 30.99
CA ALA A 830 -42.15 -30.90 31.08
C ALA A 830 -42.06 -32.30 30.44
N ALA A 831 -43.16 -32.81 29.86
CA ALA A 831 -43.33 -34.19 29.38
C ALA A 831 -42.26 -34.78 28.44
N LYS A 832 -41.35 -33.96 27.91
CA LYS A 832 -40.26 -34.40 27.03
C LYS A 832 -38.86 -34.32 27.66
N LEU A 833 -38.72 -33.73 28.84
CA LEU A 833 -37.46 -33.75 29.58
C LEU A 833 -37.07 -35.19 29.94
N LEU A 834 -35.78 -35.44 30.04
CA LEU A 834 -35.20 -36.79 30.09
C LEU A 834 -34.77 -37.22 31.49
N ASN A 835 -35.23 -36.51 32.53
CA ASN A 835 -34.97 -36.75 33.94
C ASN A 835 -36.18 -36.36 34.79
N ALA A 836 -36.19 -36.78 36.05
CA ALA A 836 -37.16 -36.32 37.04
C ALA A 836 -36.94 -34.85 37.38
N VAL A 837 -38.02 -34.11 37.61
CA VAL A 837 -37.98 -32.68 37.94
C VAL A 837 -38.80 -32.32 39.17
N ILE A 838 -38.42 -31.22 39.82
CA ILE A 838 -39.22 -30.55 40.84
C ILE A 838 -39.91 -29.35 40.18
N ILE A 839 -41.25 -29.33 40.20
CA ILE A 839 -42.05 -28.23 39.66
C ILE A 839 -42.76 -27.51 40.80
N LEU A 840 -42.48 -26.22 40.96
CA LEU A 840 -43.10 -25.36 41.97
C LEU A 840 -43.96 -24.29 41.30
N GLY A 841 -45.26 -24.31 41.56
CA GLY A 841 -46.24 -23.36 41.06
C GLY A 841 -46.41 -22.12 41.95
N ASN A 842 -47.02 -21.09 41.39
CA ASN A 842 -47.31 -19.83 42.08
C ASN A 842 -48.74 -19.81 42.67
N ALA A 843 -49.21 -18.67 43.17
CA ALA A 843 -50.55 -18.53 43.75
C ALA A 843 -51.72 -18.46 42.71
N GLY A 844 -51.44 -18.69 41.42
CA GLY A 844 -52.41 -18.69 40.32
C GLY A 844 -52.90 -20.10 40.00
N SER A 845 -53.99 -20.23 39.23
CA SER A 845 -54.49 -21.55 38.81
C SER A 845 -53.60 -22.17 37.72
N ASN A 846 -52.63 -22.97 38.13
CA ASN A 846 -51.59 -23.54 37.30
C ASN A 846 -52.03 -24.85 36.64
N ARG A 847 -51.48 -25.12 35.45
CA ARG A 847 -51.64 -26.41 34.77
C ARG A 847 -50.26 -27.00 34.53
N ILE A 848 -49.89 -27.99 35.34
CA ILE A 848 -48.55 -28.57 35.35
C ILE A 848 -48.63 -29.99 34.78
N THR A 849 -47.72 -30.29 33.86
CA THR A 849 -47.47 -31.65 33.38
C THR A 849 -45.99 -31.97 33.58
N GLY A 850 -45.70 -33.00 34.38
CA GLY A 850 -44.38 -33.56 34.61
C GLY A 850 -43.86 -34.38 33.41
N THR A 851 -42.87 -35.19 33.68
CA THR A 851 -42.01 -35.94 32.76
C THR A 851 -42.48 -37.40 32.64
N ALA A 852 -41.57 -38.30 32.27
CA ALA A 852 -41.81 -39.75 32.29
C ALA A 852 -41.05 -40.44 33.44
N PHE A 853 -40.57 -39.66 34.40
CA PHE A 853 -39.84 -40.08 35.59
C PHE A 853 -40.54 -39.59 36.85
N GLY A 854 -40.18 -40.12 38.03
CA GLY A 854 -40.84 -39.77 39.28
C GLY A 854 -40.57 -38.32 39.69
N ASP A 855 -41.56 -37.46 39.48
CA ASP A 855 -41.47 -36.02 39.66
C ASP A 855 -41.98 -35.57 41.04
N THR A 856 -41.62 -34.36 41.43
CA THR A 856 -42.24 -33.67 42.57
C THR A 856 -42.96 -32.43 42.10
N ILE A 857 -44.28 -32.39 42.24
CA ILE A 857 -45.14 -31.33 41.73
C ILE A 857 -45.89 -30.66 42.87
N ASP A 858 -45.61 -29.37 43.06
CA ASP A 858 -46.35 -28.48 43.96
C ASP A 858 -47.02 -27.41 43.10
N GLY A 859 -48.35 -27.34 43.11
CA GLY A 859 -49.12 -26.34 42.38
C GLY A 859 -48.96 -24.92 42.92
N GLY A 860 -48.51 -24.81 44.17
CA GLY A 860 -48.66 -23.62 44.99
C GLY A 860 -50.12 -23.42 45.41
N LEU A 861 -50.41 -22.25 45.97
CA LEU A 861 -51.79 -21.85 46.27
C LEU A 861 -52.58 -21.72 44.96
N GLY A 862 -53.80 -22.21 44.87
CA GLY A 862 -54.49 -22.02 43.60
C GLY A 862 -55.67 -22.93 43.38
N ALA A 863 -55.91 -23.25 42.12
CA ALA A 863 -56.88 -24.28 41.77
C ALA A 863 -56.25 -25.01 40.61
N ASP A 864 -55.39 -25.96 40.94
CA ASP A 864 -54.36 -26.40 40.03
C ASP A 864 -54.70 -27.74 39.38
N ALA A 865 -54.15 -27.95 38.20
CA ALA A 865 -54.25 -29.22 37.49
C ALA A 865 -52.85 -29.82 37.39
N LEU A 866 -52.60 -30.85 38.18
CA LEU A 866 -51.31 -31.52 38.33
C LEU A 866 -51.36 -32.87 37.61
N THR A 867 -50.42 -33.13 36.71
CA THR A 867 -50.29 -34.40 35.96
C THR A 867 -48.82 -34.79 36.03
N GLY A 868 -48.45 -35.91 36.63
CA GLY A 868 -47.04 -36.29 36.79
C GLY A 868 -46.50 -36.94 35.52
N GLY A 869 -47.17 -37.99 35.05
CA GLY A 869 -46.78 -38.65 33.81
C GLY A 869 -46.47 -40.12 34.06
N LEU A 870 -45.31 -40.62 33.66
CA LEU A 870 -44.87 -41.96 34.06
C LEU A 870 -43.88 -41.80 35.22
N GLY A 871 -43.68 -42.84 36.04
CA GLY A 871 -42.82 -42.78 37.20
C GLY A 871 -43.61 -42.67 38.49
N ASP A 872 -42.91 -42.77 39.62
CA ASP A 872 -43.52 -42.67 40.95
C ASP A 872 -43.55 -41.19 41.34
N ASP A 873 -44.70 -40.54 41.15
CA ASP A 873 -44.83 -39.09 41.27
C ASP A 873 -45.30 -38.65 42.67
N THR A 874 -44.84 -37.48 43.09
CA THR A 874 -45.23 -36.84 44.36
C THR A 874 -45.96 -35.53 44.11
N TYR A 875 -47.16 -35.38 44.65
CA TYR A 875 -47.99 -34.19 44.53
C TYR A 875 -48.16 -33.50 45.88
N TYR A 876 -48.05 -32.17 45.91
CA TYR A 876 -48.47 -31.34 47.04
C TYR A 876 -49.80 -30.66 46.71
N VAL A 877 -50.80 -30.87 47.58
CA VAL A 877 -52.16 -30.33 47.44
C VAL A 877 -52.49 -29.46 48.64
N ASP A 878 -52.72 -28.18 48.40
CA ASP A 878 -52.97 -27.18 49.44
C ASP A 878 -54.26 -26.37 49.23
N ASP A 879 -54.93 -26.49 48.07
CA ASP A 879 -56.29 -26.03 47.84
C ASP A 879 -57.22 -27.22 47.53
N ALA A 880 -58.42 -27.19 48.09
CA ALA A 880 -59.42 -28.24 47.89
C ALA A 880 -59.91 -28.36 46.43
N LYS A 881 -59.57 -27.41 45.57
CA LYS A 881 -59.87 -27.44 44.13
C LYS A 881 -58.72 -27.97 43.28
N ASP A 882 -57.58 -28.30 43.88
CA ASP A 882 -56.49 -28.92 43.15
C ASP A 882 -56.91 -30.30 42.64
N ARG A 883 -56.42 -30.63 41.46
CA ARG A 883 -56.77 -31.83 40.73
C ARG A 883 -55.51 -32.54 40.27
N VAL A 884 -55.22 -33.64 40.93
CA VAL A 884 -54.28 -34.65 40.44
C VAL A 884 -54.94 -35.45 39.32
N ILE A 885 -54.23 -35.62 38.21
CA ILE A 885 -54.74 -36.25 36.98
C ILE A 885 -53.78 -37.36 36.56
N GLU A 886 -54.09 -38.59 36.96
CA GLU A 886 -53.32 -39.78 36.61
C GLU A 886 -54.08 -40.80 35.76
N ARG A 887 -53.35 -41.73 35.14
CA ARG A 887 -53.89 -42.88 34.41
C ARG A 887 -53.30 -44.18 34.97
N ALA A 888 -53.96 -45.29 34.65
CA ALA A 888 -53.52 -46.60 35.11
C ALA A 888 -52.13 -46.98 34.54
N LEU A 889 -51.33 -47.66 35.37
CA LEU A 889 -49.99 -48.21 35.05
C LEU A 889 -48.92 -47.13 34.82
N GLN A 890 -49.01 -46.01 35.51
CA GLN A 890 -48.06 -44.90 35.38
C GLN A 890 -46.96 -44.90 36.46
N GLY A 891 -47.24 -45.39 37.66
CA GLY A 891 -46.24 -45.59 38.71
C GLY A 891 -46.93 -45.88 40.04
N TYR A 892 -46.22 -45.63 41.14
CA TYR A 892 -46.79 -45.52 42.48
C TYR A 892 -46.80 -44.05 42.93
N ASP A 893 -47.97 -43.46 42.97
CA ASP A 893 -48.12 -42.02 43.11
C ASP A 893 -48.59 -41.61 44.52
N THR A 894 -47.99 -40.55 45.05
CA THR A 894 -48.22 -40.07 46.42
C THR A 894 -48.71 -38.62 46.45
N VAL A 895 -49.81 -38.38 47.15
CA VAL A 895 -50.33 -37.03 47.43
C VAL A 895 -50.05 -36.65 48.87
N TYR A 896 -49.31 -35.57 49.08
CA TYR A 896 -49.21 -34.88 50.36
C TYR A 896 -50.23 -33.75 50.40
N ALA A 897 -51.13 -33.77 51.38
CA ALA A 897 -52.20 -32.77 51.47
C ALA A 897 -52.19 -32.01 52.79
N THR A 898 -52.43 -30.71 52.73
CA THR A 898 -52.73 -29.86 53.91
C THR A 898 -54.22 -29.53 54.02
N VAL A 899 -55.01 -29.97 53.03
CA VAL A 899 -56.46 -29.85 52.97
C VAL A 899 -57.13 -31.22 52.91
N SER A 900 -58.46 -31.23 53.04
CA SER A 900 -59.22 -32.46 52.86
C SER A 900 -59.27 -32.83 51.38
N VAL A 901 -58.88 -34.07 51.05
CA VAL A 901 -58.69 -34.53 49.67
C VAL A 901 -59.39 -35.85 49.45
N LYS A 902 -59.97 -35.98 48.27
CA LYS A 902 -60.34 -37.27 47.69
C LYS A 902 -59.35 -37.64 46.60
N LEU A 903 -58.70 -38.79 46.74
CA LEU A 903 -57.78 -39.29 45.73
C LEU A 903 -58.46 -39.45 44.37
N ALA A 904 -57.75 -39.04 43.33
CA ALA A 904 -58.13 -39.32 41.96
C ALA A 904 -57.95 -40.82 41.68
N LYS A 905 -58.53 -41.28 40.57
CA LYS A 905 -58.33 -42.66 40.12
C LYS A 905 -56.87 -42.89 39.75
N SER A 906 -56.31 -44.06 40.08
CA SER A 906 -54.91 -44.44 39.79
C SER A 906 -53.89 -43.58 40.54
N VAL A 907 -54.22 -43.15 41.76
CA VAL A 907 -53.25 -42.58 42.71
C VAL A 907 -53.26 -43.49 43.93
N GLU A 908 -52.11 -43.98 44.35
CA GLU A 908 -52.00 -45.07 45.33
C GLU A 908 -51.90 -44.57 46.77
N ALA A 909 -51.26 -43.42 47.03
CA ALA A 909 -51.01 -42.95 48.38
C ALA A 909 -51.52 -41.53 48.66
N LEU A 910 -52.09 -41.35 49.85
CA LEU A 910 -52.43 -40.04 50.44
C LEU A 910 -51.76 -39.92 51.80
N VAL A 911 -51.07 -38.80 52.04
CA VAL A 911 -50.50 -38.43 53.32
C VAL A 911 -51.04 -37.06 53.70
N LEU A 912 -51.90 -37.02 54.71
CA LEU A 912 -52.33 -35.78 55.32
C LEU A 912 -51.20 -35.23 56.19
N THR A 913 -50.99 -33.93 56.14
CA THR A 913 -49.91 -33.27 56.87
C THR A 913 -50.45 -32.17 57.79
N GLY A 914 -49.62 -31.68 58.71
CA GLY A 914 -50.01 -30.65 59.68
C GLY A 914 -50.81 -31.20 60.87
N SER A 915 -51.61 -30.33 61.48
CA SER A 915 -52.35 -30.64 62.72
C SER A 915 -53.85 -30.28 62.64
N ALA A 916 -54.36 -30.06 61.43
CA ALA A 916 -55.77 -29.77 61.22
C ALA A 916 -56.58 -31.08 61.18
N ASP A 917 -57.84 -31.01 61.60
CA ASP A 917 -58.80 -32.10 61.43
C ASP A 917 -59.16 -32.20 59.94
N LEU A 918 -58.59 -33.18 59.23
CA LEU A 918 -58.71 -33.34 57.78
C LEU A 918 -59.41 -34.64 57.39
N TYR A 919 -60.08 -34.60 56.23
CA TYR A 919 -60.72 -35.76 55.61
C TYR A 919 -59.88 -36.31 54.45
N GLY A 920 -59.51 -37.58 54.54
CA GLY A 920 -58.83 -38.29 53.46
C GLY A 920 -59.76 -39.37 52.90
N THR A 921 -60.06 -39.32 51.61
CA THR A 921 -60.91 -40.34 50.97
C THR A 921 -60.18 -40.98 49.79
N GLY A 922 -60.09 -42.31 49.79
CA GLY A 922 -59.55 -43.11 48.71
C GLY A 922 -60.50 -43.24 47.52
N GLY A 923 -60.06 -44.05 46.57
CA GLY A 923 -60.66 -44.24 45.27
C GLY A 923 -61.38 -45.58 45.14
N ALA A 924 -61.14 -46.23 44.00
CA ALA A 924 -61.61 -47.59 43.74
C ALA A 924 -60.44 -48.57 43.54
N ASP A 925 -59.24 -48.10 43.84
CA ASP A 925 -57.95 -48.77 43.71
C ASP A 925 -57.40 -48.99 45.12
N ASN A 926 -56.43 -49.90 45.31
CA ASN A 926 -55.86 -50.18 46.62
C ASN A 926 -55.03 -48.99 47.11
N ASN A 927 -55.50 -48.29 48.13
CA ASN A 927 -54.96 -47.03 48.59
C ASN A 927 -54.25 -47.13 49.95
N THR A 928 -53.13 -46.44 50.10
CA THR A 928 -52.50 -46.18 51.40
C THR A 928 -52.81 -44.76 51.85
N ILE A 929 -53.60 -44.59 52.89
CA ILE A 929 -54.02 -43.29 53.42
C ILE A 929 -53.44 -43.12 54.82
N THR A 930 -52.57 -42.13 55.01
CA THR A 930 -51.98 -41.77 56.30
C THR A 930 -52.52 -40.42 56.77
N GLY A 931 -53.04 -40.37 57.99
CA GLY A 931 -53.49 -39.16 58.67
C GLY A 931 -52.34 -38.35 59.26
N ASN A 932 -52.70 -37.29 59.98
CA ASN A 932 -51.78 -36.30 60.52
C ASN A 932 -51.84 -36.28 62.07
N LEU A 933 -51.60 -35.12 62.69
CA LEU A 933 -51.68 -34.95 64.15
C LEU A 933 -53.07 -34.51 64.65
N GLY A 934 -54.04 -34.33 63.74
CA GLY A 934 -55.41 -33.91 64.03
C GLY A 934 -56.36 -35.09 64.17
N ASN A 935 -57.64 -34.83 64.42
CA ASN A 935 -58.67 -35.87 64.42
C ASN A 935 -59.13 -36.11 62.98
N ASN A 936 -58.59 -37.14 62.34
CA ASN A 936 -58.85 -37.42 60.94
C ASN A 936 -60.09 -38.28 60.74
N LEU A 937 -60.76 -38.08 59.60
CA LEU A 937 -61.69 -39.09 59.07
C LEU A 937 -61.12 -39.60 57.75
N LEU A 938 -60.72 -40.88 57.78
CA LEU A 938 -60.11 -41.59 56.68
C LEU A 938 -61.10 -42.61 56.13
N ASP A 939 -61.34 -42.60 54.83
CA ASP A 939 -62.27 -43.51 54.13
C ASP A 939 -61.55 -44.15 52.95
N GLY A 940 -61.28 -45.45 52.98
CA GLY A 940 -60.54 -46.17 51.91
C GLY A 940 -61.35 -46.24 50.61
N GLY A 941 -62.67 -46.44 50.73
CA GLY A 941 -63.56 -46.51 49.59
C GLY A 941 -63.71 -47.93 49.07
N LYS A 942 -63.13 -48.24 47.90
CA LYS A 942 -63.06 -49.62 47.40
C LYS A 942 -61.61 -49.97 47.07
N GLY A 943 -61.26 -51.24 47.24
CA GLY A 943 -59.88 -51.70 47.10
C GLY A 943 -59.46 -52.36 48.40
N ASP A 944 -58.32 -53.06 48.39
CA ASP A 944 -57.71 -53.53 49.63
C ASP A 944 -56.82 -52.39 50.16
N ASP A 945 -57.36 -51.59 51.07
CA ASP A 945 -56.80 -50.30 51.48
C ASP A 945 -55.96 -50.41 52.78
N VAL A 946 -55.03 -49.48 52.99
CA VAL A 946 -54.24 -49.33 54.22
C VAL A 946 -54.49 -47.94 54.80
N LEU A 947 -55.20 -47.84 55.92
CA LEU A 947 -55.48 -46.58 56.60
C LEU A 947 -54.68 -46.49 57.90
N ILE A 948 -53.95 -45.40 58.10
CA ILE A 948 -53.14 -45.13 59.28
C ILE A 948 -53.58 -43.78 59.85
N GLY A 949 -54.26 -43.75 61.00
CA GLY A 949 -54.82 -42.53 61.62
C GLY A 949 -53.73 -41.55 62.06
N GLY A 950 -52.77 -42.02 62.85
CA GLY A 950 -51.64 -41.21 63.29
C GLY A 950 -51.79 -40.80 64.74
N ALA A 951 -51.87 -39.51 65.03
CA ALA A 951 -52.15 -39.03 66.38
C ALA A 951 -53.42 -38.18 66.36
N GLY A 952 -54.33 -38.39 67.29
CA GLY A 952 -55.65 -37.77 67.23
C GLY A 952 -56.72 -38.76 67.65
N ASN A 953 -57.99 -38.36 67.61
CA ASN A 953 -59.10 -39.29 67.75
C ASN A 953 -59.64 -39.58 66.35
N ASP A 954 -59.09 -40.58 65.70
CA ASP A 954 -59.27 -40.81 64.28
C ASP A 954 -60.47 -41.70 64.00
N ARG A 955 -61.12 -41.48 62.86
CA ARG A 955 -62.24 -42.30 62.39
C ARG A 955 -61.85 -42.95 61.07
N LEU A 956 -61.63 -44.26 61.09
CA LEU A 956 -61.17 -45.04 59.95
C LEU A 956 -62.32 -45.88 59.39
N ILE A 957 -62.65 -45.69 58.12
CA ILE A 957 -63.63 -46.45 57.35
C ILE A 957 -62.83 -47.20 56.28
N GLY A 958 -62.67 -48.52 56.40
CA GLY A 958 -61.99 -49.31 55.36
C GLY A 958 -62.75 -49.25 54.03
N GLY A 959 -63.99 -49.75 54.06
CA GLY A 959 -64.87 -49.75 52.91
C GLY A 959 -64.95 -51.15 52.27
N GLN A 960 -64.96 -51.20 50.94
CA GLN A 960 -65.09 -52.46 50.21
C GLN A 960 -63.73 -53.03 49.83
N GLY A 961 -63.31 -54.08 50.51
CA GLY A 961 -62.11 -54.84 50.19
C GLY A 961 -61.57 -55.46 51.47
N ALA A 962 -60.34 -55.96 51.44
CA ALA A 962 -59.66 -56.48 52.61
C ALA A 962 -58.70 -55.41 53.13
N ASP A 963 -59.19 -54.60 54.07
CA ASP A 963 -58.51 -53.37 54.47
C ASP A 963 -57.62 -53.58 55.71
N THR A 964 -56.58 -52.77 55.85
CA THR A 964 -55.69 -52.73 57.02
C THR A 964 -55.81 -51.38 57.70
N LEU A 965 -56.34 -51.34 58.91
CA LEU A 965 -56.62 -50.13 59.67
C LEU A 965 -55.70 -50.05 60.88
N GLN A 966 -55.02 -48.93 61.04
CA GLN A 966 -54.16 -48.63 62.17
C GLN A 966 -54.59 -47.29 62.76
N GLY A 967 -55.08 -47.26 64.00
CA GLY A 967 -55.57 -46.03 64.64
C GLY A 967 -54.42 -45.09 64.98
N GLY A 968 -53.37 -45.63 65.62
CA GLY A 968 -52.28 -44.85 66.16
C GLY A 968 -52.51 -44.48 67.62
N SER A 969 -52.28 -43.22 68.00
CA SER A 969 -52.42 -42.77 69.38
C SER A 969 -53.62 -41.85 69.56
N GLY A 970 -54.50 -42.20 70.49
CA GLY A 970 -55.69 -41.44 70.85
C GLY A 970 -56.92 -42.34 70.88
N THR A 971 -58.12 -41.77 70.94
CA THR A 971 -59.35 -42.57 71.00
C THR A 971 -59.90 -42.77 69.59
N ASP A 972 -59.57 -43.91 68.99
CA ASP A 972 -59.87 -44.15 67.57
C ASP A 972 -61.16 -44.94 67.34
N VAL A 973 -61.77 -44.75 66.17
CA VAL A 973 -63.04 -45.37 65.78
C VAL A 973 -62.91 -46.05 64.42
N PHE A 974 -63.03 -47.37 64.43
CA PHE A 974 -63.00 -48.22 63.23
C PHE A 974 -64.41 -48.56 62.79
N VAL A 975 -64.79 -48.20 61.57
CA VAL A 975 -66.18 -48.21 61.11
C VAL A 975 -66.37 -49.25 60.00
N PHE A 976 -67.34 -50.14 60.17
CA PHE A 976 -67.68 -51.18 59.22
C PHE A 976 -69.14 -51.02 58.80
N ALA A 977 -69.34 -50.47 57.60
CA ALA A 977 -70.66 -50.20 57.03
C ALA A 977 -71.08 -51.21 55.95
N ASP A 978 -70.16 -52.03 55.45
CA ASP A 978 -70.43 -53.01 54.42
C ASP A 978 -71.06 -54.30 54.97
N LYS A 979 -71.93 -54.92 54.17
CA LYS A 979 -72.66 -56.12 54.55
C LYS A 979 -71.71 -57.34 54.54
N PRO A 980 -71.54 -58.06 55.67
CA PRO A 980 -70.71 -59.27 55.71
C PRO A 980 -71.17 -60.35 54.72
N VAL A 981 -70.22 -60.97 54.02
CA VAL A 981 -70.47 -62.10 53.11
C VAL A 981 -69.52 -63.26 53.41
N THR A 982 -70.03 -64.49 53.37
CA THR A 982 -69.23 -65.69 53.66
C THR A 982 -68.08 -65.85 52.66
N GLY A 983 -66.84 -65.92 53.15
CA GLY A 983 -65.64 -66.00 52.31
C GLY A 983 -65.30 -64.70 51.57
N GLY A 984 -65.90 -63.59 51.98
CA GLY A 984 -65.55 -62.25 51.51
C GLY A 984 -64.20 -61.77 52.03
N PRO A 985 -63.80 -60.55 51.64
CA PRO A 985 -62.62 -59.92 52.20
C PRO A 985 -62.79 -59.66 53.70
N VAL A 986 -61.67 -59.58 54.42
CA VAL A 986 -61.63 -59.44 55.87
C VAL A 986 -60.66 -58.33 56.21
N ASP A 987 -61.13 -57.38 57.01
CA ASP A 987 -60.32 -56.24 57.41
C ASP A 987 -59.47 -56.60 58.64
N VAL A 988 -58.34 -55.93 58.77
CA VAL A 988 -57.36 -56.11 59.83
C VAL A 988 -57.23 -54.80 60.60
N ILE A 989 -57.53 -54.80 61.89
CA ILE A 989 -57.18 -53.67 62.77
C ILE A 989 -55.84 -54.01 63.44
N VAL A 990 -54.81 -53.21 63.19
CA VAL A 990 -53.42 -53.55 63.53
C VAL A 990 -53.11 -53.33 65.01
N ASP A 991 -53.59 -52.23 65.60
CA ASP A 991 -53.10 -51.70 66.87
C ASP A 991 -54.18 -51.34 67.90
N PHE A 992 -55.40 -51.87 67.73
CA PHE A 992 -56.53 -51.60 68.63
C PHE A 992 -56.15 -51.61 70.12
N ASN A 993 -56.33 -50.47 70.79
CA ASN A 993 -55.87 -50.21 72.13
C ASN A 993 -57.02 -49.82 73.07
N GLN A 994 -57.49 -50.81 73.84
CA GLN A 994 -58.49 -50.56 74.88
C GLN A 994 -58.03 -49.53 75.94
N GLY A 995 -56.71 -49.39 76.17
CA GLY A 995 -56.16 -48.41 77.10
C GLY A 995 -56.37 -46.96 76.66
N GLU A 996 -56.54 -46.73 75.36
CA GLU A 996 -56.81 -45.42 74.76
C GLU A 996 -58.29 -45.24 74.36
N SER A 997 -59.11 -46.25 74.67
CA SER A 997 -60.57 -46.29 74.48
C SER A 997 -61.05 -46.44 73.04
N ASP A 998 -60.25 -47.10 72.19
CA ASP A 998 -60.62 -47.42 70.80
C ASP A 998 -61.97 -48.13 70.69
N ARG A 999 -62.67 -47.89 69.58
CA ARG A 999 -64.01 -48.44 69.33
C ARG A 999 -64.15 -49.02 67.93
N ILE A 1000 -65.00 -50.04 67.84
CA ILE A 1000 -65.50 -50.59 66.59
C ILE A 1000 -66.96 -50.18 66.43
N GLU A 1001 -67.31 -49.58 65.30
CA GLU A 1001 -68.67 -49.18 64.96
C GLU A 1001 -69.20 -49.97 63.77
N LEU A 1002 -70.39 -50.54 63.92
CA LEU A 1002 -71.03 -51.40 62.93
C LEU A 1002 -72.35 -50.77 62.45
N ASP A 1003 -72.58 -50.73 61.14
CA ASP A 1003 -73.84 -50.22 60.59
C ASP A 1003 -75.03 -51.14 60.92
N LYS A 1004 -76.12 -50.57 61.45
CA LYS A 1004 -77.31 -51.35 61.86
C LYS A 1004 -78.00 -52.09 60.71
N ASP A 1005 -77.90 -51.60 59.48
CA ASP A 1005 -78.61 -52.14 58.33
C ASP A 1005 -77.78 -53.19 57.58
N ALA A 1006 -76.44 -53.13 57.68
CA ALA A 1006 -75.49 -54.17 57.32
C ALA A 1006 -75.52 -55.35 58.32
N PHE A 1007 -75.54 -55.04 59.62
CA PHE A 1007 -75.48 -56.03 60.72
C PHE A 1007 -76.83 -56.24 61.43
N ARG A 1008 -77.90 -56.46 60.65
CA ARG A 1008 -79.30 -56.50 61.12
C ARG A 1008 -79.57 -57.43 62.31
N GLY A 1009 -78.80 -58.50 62.46
CA GLY A 1009 -78.86 -59.44 63.57
C GLY A 1009 -78.52 -58.85 64.95
N LEU A 1010 -77.89 -57.67 65.00
CA LEU A 1010 -77.56 -56.95 66.24
C LEU A 1010 -78.71 -56.07 66.77
N GLY A 1011 -79.75 -55.84 65.96
CA GLY A 1011 -80.91 -55.04 66.34
C GLY A 1011 -80.95 -53.67 65.66
N ARG A 1012 -81.79 -52.77 66.18
CA ARG A 1012 -82.00 -51.41 65.61
C ARG A 1012 -81.69 -50.27 66.59
N VAL A 1013 -81.24 -50.59 67.81
CA VAL A 1013 -80.92 -49.58 68.82
C VAL A 1013 -79.47 -49.14 68.60
N LEU A 1014 -79.27 -47.84 68.43
CA LEU A 1014 -77.94 -47.24 68.23
C LEU A 1014 -77.18 -47.12 69.55
N GLY A 1015 -75.85 -47.16 69.49
CA GLY A 1015 -74.95 -47.14 70.65
C GLY A 1015 -74.38 -48.52 70.98
N THR A 1016 -73.75 -48.66 72.16
CA THR A 1016 -73.10 -49.90 72.60
C THR A 1016 -74.01 -51.13 72.50
N ILE A 1017 -73.49 -52.23 71.95
CA ILE A 1017 -74.25 -53.49 71.82
C ILE A 1017 -74.60 -54.08 73.19
N SER A 1018 -75.60 -54.96 73.24
CA SER A 1018 -75.94 -55.65 74.49
C SER A 1018 -74.85 -56.68 74.83
N ALA A 1019 -74.51 -56.82 76.11
CA ALA A 1019 -73.52 -57.81 76.57
C ALA A 1019 -73.88 -59.25 76.17
N ASP A 1020 -75.17 -59.57 76.10
CA ASP A 1020 -75.67 -60.90 75.71
C ASP A 1020 -75.48 -61.21 74.21
N GLN A 1021 -74.99 -60.26 73.41
CA GLN A 1021 -74.75 -60.40 71.97
C GLN A 1021 -73.27 -60.64 71.63
N PHE A 1022 -72.37 -60.62 72.61
CA PHE A 1022 -70.92 -60.70 72.40
C PHE A 1022 -70.29 -61.80 73.25
N TRP A 1023 -69.56 -62.71 72.59
CA TRP A 1023 -68.84 -63.80 73.23
C TRP A 1023 -67.36 -63.78 72.87
N SER A 1024 -66.46 -63.94 73.85
CA SER A 1024 -65.00 -63.96 73.60
C SER A 1024 -64.25 -65.02 74.40
N GLY A 1025 -63.16 -65.55 73.82
CA GLY A 1025 -62.33 -66.58 74.45
C GLY A 1025 -61.32 -67.22 73.49
N THR A 1026 -60.51 -68.16 74.00
CA THR A 1026 -59.46 -68.84 73.20
C THR A 1026 -60.06 -69.91 72.28
N GLY A 1027 -59.81 -69.85 70.97
CA GLY A 1027 -60.27 -70.84 69.98
C GLY A 1027 -61.75 -70.71 69.60
N VAL A 1028 -62.37 -69.56 69.88
CA VAL A 1028 -63.80 -69.33 69.67
C VAL A 1028 -64.14 -69.24 68.19
N THR A 1029 -64.90 -70.20 67.69
CA THR A 1029 -65.37 -70.27 66.29
C THR A 1029 -66.85 -70.65 66.16
N GLN A 1030 -67.56 -70.79 67.29
CA GLN A 1030 -68.99 -71.13 67.37
C GLN A 1030 -69.64 -70.37 68.53
N VAL A 1031 -70.93 -70.08 68.41
CA VAL A 1031 -71.73 -69.34 69.40
C VAL A 1031 -71.81 -70.09 70.73
N HIS A 1032 -71.78 -69.38 71.85
CA HIS A 1032 -71.94 -69.97 73.19
C HIS A 1032 -73.42 -70.19 73.52
N ASP A 1033 -74.30 -69.29 73.07
CA ASP A 1033 -75.75 -69.44 73.11
C ASP A 1033 -76.47 -68.80 71.91
N SER A 1034 -77.81 -68.82 71.92
CA SER A 1034 -78.63 -68.33 70.80
C SER A 1034 -78.73 -66.80 70.72
N THR A 1035 -78.19 -66.05 71.69
CA THR A 1035 -78.22 -64.57 71.71
C THR A 1035 -76.92 -63.96 71.21
N ASP A 1036 -75.81 -64.70 71.23
CA ASP A 1036 -74.54 -64.28 70.66
C ASP A 1036 -74.68 -63.93 69.17
N ARG A 1037 -74.10 -62.80 68.79
CA ARG A 1037 -74.08 -62.30 67.41
C ARG A 1037 -72.68 -61.97 66.95
N LEU A 1038 -71.80 -61.60 67.86
CA LEU A 1038 -70.39 -61.34 67.61
C LEU A 1038 -69.52 -62.27 68.46
N LEU A 1039 -68.53 -62.90 67.84
CA LEU A 1039 -67.66 -63.88 68.49
C LEU A 1039 -66.21 -63.52 68.30
N TYR A 1040 -65.45 -63.35 69.38
CA TYR A 1040 -64.05 -62.95 69.31
C TYR A 1040 -63.10 -64.05 69.79
N ASP A 1041 -62.25 -64.55 68.89
CA ASP A 1041 -61.18 -65.50 69.21
C ASP A 1041 -59.93 -64.75 69.68
N THR A 1042 -59.62 -64.85 70.97
CA THR A 1042 -58.43 -64.21 71.55
C THR A 1042 -57.11 -64.87 71.16
N THR A 1043 -57.15 -66.05 70.53
CA THR A 1043 -55.94 -66.78 70.07
C THR A 1043 -55.50 -66.34 68.68
N THR A 1044 -56.44 -65.98 67.80
CA THR A 1044 -56.16 -65.60 66.42
C THR A 1044 -56.51 -64.13 66.12
N GLY A 1045 -57.19 -63.45 67.04
CA GLY A 1045 -57.69 -62.09 66.86
C GLY A 1045 -58.95 -61.99 66.00
N ASN A 1046 -59.58 -63.10 65.65
CA ASN A 1046 -60.68 -63.09 64.68
C ASN A 1046 -62.02 -62.73 65.35
N LEU A 1047 -62.69 -61.69 64.84
CA LEU A 1047 -64.05 -61.33 65.18
C LEU A 1047 -65.02 -61.84 64.10
N TRP A 1048 -65.96 -62.68 64.51
CA TRP A 1048 -66.94 -63.33 63.65
C TRP A 1048 -68.34 -62.79 63.91
N TYR A 1049 -69.19 -62.77 62.88
CA TYR A 1049 -70.59 -62.37 62.94
C TYR A 1049 -71.54 -63.52 62.61
N ASP A 1050 -72.43 -63.85 63.55
CA ASP A 1050 -73.54 -64.78 63.29
C ASP A 1050 -74.73 -64.01 62.69
N ALA A 1051 -74.82 -64.08 61.35
CA ALA A 1051 -75.85 -63.38 60.59
C ALA A 1051 -77.26 -63.99 60.74
N ASP A 1052 -77.36 -65.30 61.05
CA ASP A 1052 -78.66 -65.95 61.23
C ASP A 1052 -79.14 -65.89 62.69
N GLY A 1053 -78.21 -65.75 63.63
CA GLY A 1053 -78.49 -65.56 65.05
C GLY A 1053 -79.02 -66.81 65.75
N TYR A 1054 -78.83 -67.98 65.14
CA TYR A 1054 -79.25 -69.29 65.65
C TYR A 1054 -78.11 -70.32 65.61
N GLY A 1055 -76.88 -69.95 65.22
CA GLY A 1055 -75.72 -70.84 65.15
C GLY A 1055 -75.83 -71.98 64.13
N VAL A 1056 -76.71 -71.85 63.13
CA VAL A 1056 -76.98 -72.90 62.13
C VAL A 1056 -76.07 -72.75 60.90
N ALA A 1057 -75.93 -71.52 60.40
CA ALA A 1057 -74.92 -71.17 59.42
C ALA A 1057 -73.56 -70.93 60.12
N ALA A 1058 -72.48 -71.19 59.40
CA ALA A 1058 -71.15 -70.84 59.90
C ALA A 1058 -71.07 -69.31 60.07
N PRO A 1059 -70.57 -68.80 61.21
CA PRO A 1059 -70.41 -67.38 61.41
C PRO A 1059 -69.41 -66.82 60.40
N ILE A 1060 -69.62 -65.58 59.98
CA ILE A 1060 -68.84 -64.90 58.94
C ILE A 1060 -67.69 -64.17 59.61
N LEU A 1061 -66.45 -64.41 59.20
CA LEU A 1061 -65.30 -63.61 59.67
C LEU A 1061 -65.45 -62.18 59.13
N ILE A 1062 -65.37 -61.19 60.02
CA ILE A 1062 -65.55 -59.78 59.64
C ILE A 1062 -64.31 -58.93 59.89
N ILE A 1063 -63.56 -59.19 60.96
CA ILE A 1063 -62.39 -58.38 61.33
C ILE A 1063 -61.34 -59.31 61.97
N GLN A 1064 -60.07 -59.04 61.73
CA GLN A 1064 -58.96 -59.58 62.52
C GLN A 1064 -58.29 -58.46 63.32
N LEU A 1065 -58.26 -58.57 64.64
CA LEU A 1065 -57.61 -57.62 65.54
C LEU A 1065 -56.21 -58.11 65.93
N GLY A 1066 -55.19 -57.33 65.56
CA GLY A 1066 -53.78 -57.60 65.81
C GLY A 1066 -53.22 -58.72 64.93
N THR A 1067 -51.99 -58.53 64.44
CA THR A 1067 -51.34 -59.49 63.52
C THR A 1067 -50.38 -60.45 64.23
N SER A 1068 -49.89 -60.09 65.42
CA SER A 1068 -48.92 -60.88 66.21
C SER A 1068 -49.21 -60.89 67.71
N SER A 1069 -49.91 -59.88 68.23
CA SER A 1069 -50.51 -59.85 69.56
C SER A 1069 -51.95 -59.39 69.46
N HIS A 1070 -52.88 -60.16 70.03
CA HIS A 1070 -54.32 -59.89 69.90
C HIS A 1070 -54.85 -59.15 71.14
N PRO A 1071 -55.53 -58.01 70.95
CA PRO A 1071 -56.00 -57.18 72.06
C PRO A 1071 -57.19 -57.82 72.79
N VAL A 1072 -57.48 -57.34 73.99
CA VAL A 1072 -58.71 -57.68 74.70
C VAL A 1072 -59.84 -56.82 74.14
N LEU A 1073 -60.91 -57.45 73.68
CA LEU A 1073 -62.10 -56.79 73.15
C LEU A 1073 -63.31 -57.08 74.05
N ALA A 1074 -64.07 -56.04 74.41
CA ALA A 1074 -65.30 -56.15 75.20
C ALA A 1074 -66.53 -55.63 74.42
N TYR A 1075 -67.73 -56.05 74.84
CA TYR A 1075 -68.99 -55.55 74.26
C TYR A 1075 -69.12 -54.03 74.37
N THR A 1076 -68.48 -53.40 75.36
CA THR A 1076 -68.46 -51.94 75.54
C THR A 1076 -67.70 -51.21 74.46
N ASP A 1077 -66.82 -51.91 73.74
CA ASP A 1077 -65.92 -51.34 72.74
C ASP A 1077 -66.56 -51.37 71.34
N ILE A 1078 -67.74 -52.00 71.21
CA ILE A 1078 -68.48 -52.16 69.96
C ILE A 1078 -69.82 -51.41 70.03
N ALA A 1079 -70.11 -50.57 69.04
CA ALA A 1079 -71.36 -49.81 68.95
C ALA A 1079 -72.06 -49.97 67.60
N LEU A 1080 -73.39 -49.87 67.61
CA LEU A 1080 -74.22 -49.88 66.41
C LEU A 1080 -74.51 -48.44 65.97
N ILE A 1081 -74.25 -48.12 64.70
CA ILE A 1081 -74.46 -46.79 64.10
C ILE A 1081 -75.51 -46.80 62.99
N ALA A 1082 -75.87 -45.61 62.52
CA ALA A 1082 -77.08 -45.32 61.76
C ALA A 1082 -76.92 -45.42 60.25
#